data_AF-A0A1M7NJF1-F1
#
_entry.id   AF-A0A1M7NJF1-F1
#
_cell.length_a   1.000
_cell.length_b   1.000
_cell.length_c   1.000
_cell.angle_alpha   90.00
_cell.angle_beta   90.00
_cell.angle_gamma   90.00
#
_symmetry.space_group_name_H-M   'P 1'
#
loop_
_entity.id
_entity.type
_entity.pdbx_description
1 polymer ?
#
loop_
_entity_poly.entity_id
_entity_poly.type
_entity_poly.pdbx_seq_one_letter_code
_entity_poly.pdbx_strand_id
1 'polypeptide(L)'
;MLALAVDGQAQTSRDWENPAVLGINKLPYHATLQLPSRWHECKEIVSLDGEWFFHWSRKPEERPVDFYAEHFDVSAWDKIKVPGNWQTQGFGTPIYTNIDYPFKRDRPSVTSEPPRDWTAYENRNPVGSYVTYINVTKAMLSQNLILHFGGVHSAMYVWLNGKQVGYSQNSMSPAEFDVTQYLHEGENKMAVEVYRWCDGSYLEDQDMWRLSGIFREVQLWVRPLVHIADYHVTAVPNRHFSQASVTADIAVCNSGRSVAKNMKAVLKLDGHTIDGALKTLGAGDTMHVKLSHLIDHPRLWSAEKPHLYPFSVELVDKKGNVVEHFDYHLGVKRVETVGEVFKINGKNVKLRGVNRHDHHPITGRYVDDATYETDIRLMKQANINFLRTSHYPDREYLYELCDRWGLYVMDEANQESHGYGYANEEMGHDEAWKQAHVDRAESLVKRDFNHPCVILWSLGNEGGVGPNIQAMYDKVCELDSTRLPFYDCHPRYSALHDFGYPAPDELRSEAIKETEKPLIAREYAHAMGNSVGNLQEYWDVIYADSSICGAAIWDWVDQGLVKKDGDKKFWAYGGDFGDKPNLDAFCINGLLAPDRTPHPHYYEVQHVYQPLQFVLQGDSIHIINRDSFTDVSEYDITCDTIVIDGERLLNVAAHLRQNMPWAQKGYVVASEQFVLSPYVFPNPVVTPSDSLVAGNGITIRGNALTSWMIDGREVLQAPLEPYFWKPENDNQHAAGFAGRVAMWKEVKDVKVRYTVLNERSILVDVDYLPTETNRPIIPKLGMRMRLAADMTNIAYYGRGPWENYPDRKRSAFLGLYQMPLSQFETEYIRPQDNGCRTDVRWFSISNGSNTLRIDGLQPLCIRAWDYGEENLEAARHPYEIQRGQFVNLNIDLNIHGVGGIDTWGRRTLPQYTIDGNKPYHYAFILTCI
;
A
#
# COMPACT_ATOMS: atom_id res chain seq x y z
N MET A 1 51.38 -54.62 2.84
CA MET A 1 51.14 -53.65 3.93
C MET A 1 50.76 -52.32 3.31
N LEU A 2 49.67 -51.75 3.80
CA LEU A 2 49.12 -50.40 3.60
C LEU A 2 48.83 -49.93 2.16
N ALA A 3 47.55 -49.98 1.81
CA ALA A 3 46.92 -49.03 0.89
C ALA A 3 46.00 -48.13 1.73
N LEU A 4 46.24 -46.82 1.65
CA LEU A 4 45.43 -45.77 2.25
C LEU A 4 44.11 -45.64 1.47
N ALA A 5 42.99 -45.78 2.17
CA ALA A 5 41.68 -45.42 1.67
C ALA A 5 41.45 -43.92 1.93
N VAL A 6 41.09 -43.20 0.87
CA VAL A 6 40.60 -41.83 0.91
C VAL A 6 39.08 -41.93 0.99
N ASP A 7 38.50 -41.69 2.17
CA ASP A 7 37.06 -41.46 2.30
C ASP A 7 36.82 -39.96 2.14
N GLY A 8 36.39 -39.56 0.95
CA GLY A 8 35.76 -38.27 0.71
C GLY A 8 34.28 -38.37 1.07
N GLN A 9 33.87 -37.78 2.19
CA GLN A 9 32.47 -37.44 2.41
C GLN A 9 32.12 -36.29 1.47
N ALA A 10 31.43 -36.60 0.37
CA ALA A 10 30.73 -35.58 -0.41
C ALA A 10 29.61 -35.00 0.46
N GLN A 11 29.73 -33.73 0.83
CA GLN A 11 28.68 -32.98 1.49
C GLN A 11 27.50 -32.85 0.51
N THR A 12 26.46 -33.66 0.67
CA THR A 12 25.20 -33.52 -0.09
C THR A 12 24.57 -32.17 0.29
N SER A 13 24.52 -31.21 -0.64
CA SER A 13 23.86 -29.93 -0.39
C SER A 13 22.35 -30.14 -0.26
N ARG A 14 21.71 -29.41 0.66
CA ARG A 14 20.26 -29.41 0.83
C ARG A 14 19.61 -28.64 -0.33
N ASP A 15 18.43 -29.04 -0.82
CA ASP A 15 17.83 -28.37 -2.00
C ASP A 15 17.53 -26.90 -1.73
N TRP A 16 17.13 -26.56 -0.51
CA TRP A 16 16.83 -25.20 -0.05
C TRP A 16 18.07 -24.34 0.28
N GLU A 17 19.29 -24.84 0.04
CA GLU A 17 20.54 -24.06 0.02
C GLU A 17 21.28 -24.29 -1.31
N ASN A 18 20.53 -24.46 -2.41
CA ASN A 18 21.08 -24.77 -3.73
C ASN A 18 20.30 -24.01 -4.83
N PRO A 19 20.81 -22.86 -5.32
CA PRO A 19 20.12 -22.03 -6.30
C PRO A 19 19.91 -22.70 -7.67
N ALA A 20 20.51 -23.88 -7.91
CA ALA A 20 20.23 -24.70 -9.08
C ALA A 20 18.93 -25.53 -8.97
N VAL A 21 18.32 -25.64 -7.78
CA VAL A 21 17.11 -26.43 -7.52
C VAL A 21 15.95 -25.50 -7.16
N LEU A 22 15.24 -25.00 -8.17
CA LEU A 22 14.07 -24.14 -7.98
C LEU A 22 12.78 -24.92 -7.69
N GLY A 23 12.75 -26.17 -8.13
CA GLY A 23 11.65 -27.09 -7.91
C GLY A 23 12.00 -28.51 -8.36
N ILE A 24 11.31 -29.50 -7.79
CA ILE A 24 11.42 -30.91 -8.16
C ILE A 24 10.01 -31.39 -8.51
N ASN A 25 9.83 -31.93 -9.72
CA ASN A 25 8.53 -32.38 -10.26
C ASN A 25 7.43 -31.30 -10.31
N LYS A 26 7.80 -30.02 -10.24
CA LYS A 26 6.87 -28.90 -10.42
C LYS A 26 6.41 -28.84 -11.88
N LEU A 27 5.11 -28.66 -12.11
CA LEU A 27 4.54 -28.44 -13.44
C LEU A 27 4.92 -27.04 -13.97
N PRO A 28 4.99 -26.85 -15.29
CA PRO A 28 5.25 -25.53 -15.88
C PRO A 28 4.20 -24.49 -15.48
N TYR A 29 4.62 -23.23 -15.29
CA TYR A 29 3.69 -22.12 -15.11
C TYR A 29 2.78 -21.96 -16.34
N HIS A 30 1.53 -21.57 -16.07
CA HIS A 30 0.48 -21.30 -17.04
C HIS A 30 -0.40 -20.14 -16.55
N ALA A 31 -1.31 -19.65 -17.39
CA ALA A 31 -2.26 -18.59 -17.01
C ALA A 31 -3.22 -19.05 -15.92
N THR A 32 -3.75 -18.11 -15.15
CA THR A 32 -4.94 -18.34 -14.34
C THR A 32 -6.09 -18.83 -15.24
N LEU A 33 -6.39 -20.13 -15.18
CA LEU A 33 -7.26 -20.80 -16.16
C LEU A 33 -8.73 -20.42 -16.00
N GLN A 34 -9.17 -20.05 -14.82
CA GLN A 34 -10.55 -19.64 -14.54
C GLN A 34 -10.51 -18.36 -13.72
N LEU A 35 -11.38 -17.40 -14.02
CA LEU A 35 -11.52 -16.21 -13.18
C LEU A 35 -11.72 -16.60 -11.71
N PRO A 36 -10.92 -16.05 -10.77
CA PRO A 36 -10.97 -16.45 -9.36
C PRO A 36 -12.36 -16.34 -8.72
N SER A 37 -13.16 -15.35 -9.10
CA SER A 37 -14.54 -15.21 -8.62
C SER A 37 -15.44 -16.41 -8.95
N ARG A 38 -15.06 -17.23 -9.94
CA ARG A 38 -15.83 -18.38 -10.42
C ARG A 38 -15.20 -19.73 -10.05
N TRP A 39 -14.10 -19.77 -9.29
CA TRP A 39 -13.51 -21.03 -8.83
C TRP A 39 -14.48 -21.91 -8.06
N HIS A 40 -15.37 -21.31 -7.27
CA HIS A 40 -16.41 -22.03 -6.53
C HIS A 40 -17.45 -22.75 -7.42
N GLU A 41 -17.52 -22.39 -8.71
CA GLU A 41 -18.39 -23.04 -9.70
C GLU A 41 -17.73 -24.28 -10.33
N CYS A 42 -16.39 -24.38 -10.28
CA CYS A 42 -15.62 -25.48 -10.84
C CYS A 42 -15.70 -26.71 -9.94
N LYS A 43 -16.49 -27.71 -10.35
CA LYS A 43 -16.65 -28.98 -9.61
C LYS A 43 -15.39 -29.83 -9.63
N GLU A 44 -14.50 -29.54 -10.56
CA GLU A 44 -13.19 -30.13 -10.75
C GLU A 44 -12.17 -29.61 -9.73
N ILE A 45 -12.45 -28.51 -9.03
CA ILE A 45 -11.57 -27.96 -7.99
C ILE A 45 -12.11 -28.38 -6.62
N VAL A 46 -11.31 -29.15 -5.89
CA VAL A 46 -11.59 -29.52 -4.49
C VAL A 46 -10.67 -28.70 -3.61
N SER A 47 -11.23 -27.76 -2.83
CA SER A 47 -10.44 -27.02 -1.84
C SER A 47 -9.91 -27.96 -0.76
N LEU A 48 -8.66 -27.76 -0.38
CA LEU A 48 -7.99 -28.40 0.74
C LEU A 48 -7.70 -27.40 1.87
N ASP A 49 -8.26 -26.19 1.79
CA ASP A 49 -8.20 -25.20 2.85
C ASP A 49 -8.93 -25.68 4.10
N GLY A 50 -8.52 -25.20 5.27
CA GLY A 50 -9.12 -25.54 6.55
C GLY A 50 -8.09 -25.81 7.64
N GLU A 51 -8.45 -26.66 8.60
CA GLU A 51 -7.58 -26.99 9.73
C GLU A 51 -6.71 -28.20 9.44
N TRP A 52 -5.39 -28.00 9.45
CA TRP A 52 -4.41 -29.06 9.25
C TRP A 52 -3.72 -29.37 10.58
N PHE A 53 -3.24 -30.61 10.74
CA PHE A 53 -2.33 -30.94 11.84
C PHE A 53 -0.99 -30.23 11.63
N PHE A 54 -0.41 -29.70 12.69
CA PHE A 54 0.76 -28.85 12.59
C PHE A 54 1.75 -29.09 13.72
N HIS A 55 3.03 -29.14 13.35
CA HIS A 55 4.14 -29.17 14.29
C HIS A 55 5.19 -28.14 13.89
N TRP A 56 5.55 -27.26 14.81
CA TRP A 56 6.56 -26.22 14.59
C TRP A 56 7.89 -26.58 15.26
N SER A 57 8.98 -26.43 14.52
CA SER A 57 10.34 -26.76 14.99
C SER A 57 11.24 -25.53 14.84
N ARG A 58 12.12 -25.25 15.82
CA ARG A 58 12.98 -24.04 15.78
C ARG A 58 14.08 -24.16 14.71
N LYS A 59 14.51 -25.39 14.46
CA LYS A 59 15.63 -25.72 13.58
C LYS A 59 15.26 -26.94 12.72
N PRO A 60 15.85 -27.08 11.52
CA PRO A 60 15.59 -28.24 10.67
C PRO A 60 15.89 -29.58 11.34
N GLU A 61 16.88 -29.64 12.23
CA GLU A 61 17.30 -30.85 12.92
C GLU A 61 16.30 -31.31 14.01
N GLU A 62 15.41 -30.42 14.46
CA GLU A 62 14.40 -30.70 15.50
C GLU A 62 13.08 -31.22 14.92
N ARG A 63 12.92 -31.17 13.59
CA ARG A 63 11.65 -31.54 12.95
C ARG A 63 11.39 -33.04 13.03
N PRO A 64 10.10 -33.47 13.03
CA PRO A 64 9.75 -34.89 13.03
C PRO A 64 10.04 -35.49 11.65
N VAL A 65 11.27 -35.99 11.43
CA VAL A 65 11.77 -36.37 10.09
C VAL A 65 10.90 -37.39 9.34
N ASP A 66 10.19 -38.29 10.03
CA ASP A 66 9.37 -39.34 9.41
C ASP A 66 7.87 -39.01 9.39
N PHE A 67 7.46 -37.76 9.67
CA PHE A 67 6.04 -37.37 9.78
C PHE A 67 5.23 -37.63 8.50
N TYR A 68 5.90 -37.65 7.35
CA TYR A 68 5.32 -37.93 6.04
C TYR A 68 4.90 -39.40 5.87
N ALA A 69 5.44 -40.33 6.68
CA ALA A 69 5.13 -41.75 6.59
C ALA A 69 3.63 -42.00 6.83
N GLU A 70 3.07 -42.96 6.09
CA GLU A 70 1.61 -43.23 6.04
C GLU A 70 1.01 -43.48 7.44
N HIS A 71 1.74 -44.20 8.30
CA HIS A 71 1.26 -44.58 9.64
C HIS A 71 1.82 -43.73 10.78
N PHE A 72 2.50 -42.61 10.47
CA PHE A 72 2.95 -41.69 11.51
C PHE A 72 1.74 -41.00 12.16
N ASP A 73 1.63 -41.12 13.48
CA ASP A 73 0.51 -40.58 14.27
C ASP A 73 0.70 -39.09 14.56
N VAL A 74 -0.24 -38.27 14.07
CA VAL A 74 -0.29 -36.82 14.28
C VAL A 74 -1.45 -36.40 15.19
N SER A 75 -2.16 -37.35 15.81
CA SER A 75 -3.37 -37.07 16.60
C SER A 75 -3.12 -36.13 17.79
N ALA A 76 -1.90 -36.09 18.30
CA ALA A 76 -1.47 -35.21 19.39
C ALA A 76 -0.90 -33.87 18.93
N TRP A 77 -0.81 -33.61 17.62
CA TRP A 77 -0.31 -32.34 17.09
C TRP A 77 -1.33 -31.22 17.24
N ASP A 78 -0.82 -29.99 17.27
CA ASP A 78 -1.65 -28.79 17.21
C ASP A 78 -2.40 -28.72 15.87
N LYS A 79 -3.37 -27.81 15.80
CA LYS A 79 -4.09 -27.47 14.57
C LYS A 79 -3.70 -26.07 14.10
N ILE A 80 -3.57 -25.90 12.79
CA ILE A 80 -3.32 -24.61 12.14
C ILE A 80 -4.32 -24.40 11.01
N LYS A 81 -4.73 -23.15 10.78
CA LYS A 81 -5.53 -22.79 9.61
C LYS A 81 -4.63 -22.58 8.40
N VAL A 82 -5.06 -23.16 7.30
CA VAL A 82 -4.50 -22.99 5.96
C VAL A 82 -5.61 -22.46 5.05
N PRO A 83 -5.39 -21.34 4.31
CA PRO A 83 -4.19 -20.52 4.30
C PRO A 83 -4.00 -19.65 5.55
N GLY A 84 -2.76 -19.30 5.84
CA GLY A 84 -2.39 -18.33 6.88
C GLY A 84 -0.93 -18.46 7.30
N ASN A 85 -0.32 -17.35 7.73
CA ASN A 85 1.03 -17.41 8.28
C ASN A 85 1.04 -18.04 9.67
N TRP A 86 2.06 -18.83 10.02
CA TRP A 86 2.10 -19.47 11.34
C TRP A 86 2.36 -18.46 12.47
N GLN A 87 3.05 -17.34 12.17
CA GLN A 87 3.40 -16.32 13.15
C GLN A 87 2.17 -15.57 13.69
N THR A 88 1.16 -15.36 12.86
CA THR A 88 -0.11 -14.75 13.26
C THR A 88 -1.04 -15.75 13.97
N GLN A 89 -0.65 -17.04 14.00
CA GLN A 89 -1.38 -18.13 14.65
C GLN A 89 -0.67 -18.62 15.93
N GLY A 90 0.34 -17.90 16.42
CA GLY A 90 0.99 -18.15 17.70
C GLY A 90 2.28 -18.98 17.65
N PHE A 91 2.79 -19.32 16.45
CA PHE A 91 4.01 -20.11 16.29
C PHE A 91 5.20 -19.23 15.87
N GLY A 92 6.36 -19.41 16.48
CA GLY A 92 7.56 -18.62 16.17
C GLY A 92 7.37 -17.11 16.43
N THR A 93 8.13 -16.29 15.69
CA THR A 93 8.18 -14.84 15.90
C THR A 93 8.15 -14.11 14.55
N PRO A 94 7.19 -13.20 14.30
CA PRO A 94 7.25 -12.32 13.14
C PRO A 94 8.44 -11.37 13.30
N ILE A 95 9.17 -11.11 12.22
CA ILE A 95 10.35 -10.24 12.24
C ILE A 95 10.11 -9.15 11.20
N TYR A 96 10.23 -7.88 11.59
CA TYR A 96 10.15 -6.78 10.63
C TYR A 96 11.53 -6.16 10.41
N THR A 97 12.05 -6.25 9.18
CA THR A 97 13.29 -5.58 8.76
C THR A 97 13.09 -4.94 7.41
N ASN A 98 13.78 -3.83 7.16
CA ASN A 98 13.89 -3.21 5.84
C ASN A 98 15.01 -3.91 5.04
N ILE A 99 16.24 -3.40 5.10
CA ILE A 99 17.38 -3.85 4.26
C ILE A 99 18.12 -5.08 4.81
N ASP A 100 18.13 -5.26 6.13
CA ASP A 100 18.90 -6.35 6.74
C ASP A 100 18.16 -7.69 6.64
N TYR A 101 18.82 -8.69 6.06
CA TYR A 101 18.37 -10.08 6.15
C TYR A 101 18.26 -10.49 7.63
N PRO A 102 17.16 -11.13 8.06
CA PRO A 102 16.97 -11.56 9.45
C PRO A 102 17.82 -12.80 9.82
N PHE A 103 18.64 -13.29 8.90
CA PHE A 103 19.61 -14.38 9.06
C PHE A 103 20.98 -13.94 8.53
N LYS A 104 22.04 -14.71 8.82
CA LYS A 104 23.38 -14.35 8.35
C LYS A 104 23.47 -14.45 6.84
N ARG A 105 23.75 -13.33 6.18
CA ARG A 105 24.05 -13.25 4.74
C ARG A 105 25.35 -14.00 4.42
N ASP A 106 25.22 -15.22 3.89
CA ASP A 106 26.31 -16.16 3.58
C ASP A 106 25.89 -17.10 2.43
N ARG A 107 25.50 -16.51 1.30
CA ARG A 107 24.89 -17.23 0.17
C ARG A 107 25.70 -18.44 -0.31
N PRO A 108 25.05 -19.56 -0.69
CA PRO A 108 23.61 -19.80 -0.66
C PRO A 108 23.06 -20.27 0.70
N SER A 109 23.91 -20.39 1.74
CA SER A 109 23.51 -20.85 3.07
C SER A 109 22.54 -19.87 3.71
N VAL A 110 21.50 -20.39 4.36
CA VAL A 110 20.58 -19.64 5.23
C VAL A 110 20.65 -20.14 6.68
N THR A 111 21.51 -21.12 6.94
CA THR A 111 21.73 -21.69 8.28
C THR A 111 23.07 -21.35 8.92
N SER A 112 23.84 -20.47 8.29
CA SER A 112 25.05 -19.91 8.89
C SER A 112 24.74 -19.15 10.19
N GLU A 113 25.64 -19.25 11.18
CA GLU A 113 25.43 -18.66 12.50
C GLU A 113 25.39 -17.11 12.47
N PRO A 114 24.26 -16.45 12.79
CA PRO A 114 24.11 -15.00 12.91
C PRO A 114 24.56 -14.49 14.29
N PRO A 115 24.55 -13.17 14.53
CA PRO A 115 24.79 -12.61 15.86
C PRO A 115 23.90 -13.21 16.94
N ARG A 116 24.45 -13.36 18.16
CA ARG A 116 23.81 -14.09 19.28
C ARG A 116 22.51 -13.48 19.79
N ASP A 117 22.31 -12.19 19.57
CA ASP A 117 21.13 -11.45 20.01
C ASP A 117 20.02 -11.40 18.94
N TRP A 118 20.25 -11.97 17.75
CA TRP A 118 19.23 -12.06 16.71
C TRP A 118 18.23 -13.17 17.01
N THR A 119 16.96 -12.97 16.62
CA THR A 119 15.90 -13.98 16.72
C THR A 119 16.29 -15.27 16.00
N ALA A 120 16.95 -15.13 14.84
CA ALA A 120 17.43 -16.27 14.07
C ALA A 120 18.54 -17.05 14.78
N TYR A 121 19.22 -16.52 15.81
CA TYR A 121 20.26 -17.26 16.52
C TYR A 121 19.73 -18.57 17.10
N GLU A 122 18.65 -18.50 17.87
CA GLU A 122 17.97 -19.65 18.46
C GLU A 122 17.03 -20.33 17.46
N ASN A 123 16.36 -19.54 16.61
CA ASN A 123 15.43 -20.01 15.59
C ASN A 123 16.14 -20.02 14.22
N ARG A 124 17.15 -20.90 14.05
CA ARG A 124 18.09 -20.87 12.92
C ARG A 124 17.41 -20.92 11.55
N ASN A 125 16.49 -21.86 11.36
CA ASN A 125 15.63 -21.94 10.19
C ASN A 125 14.37 -22.73 10.58
N PRO A 126 13.35 -22.07 11.14
CA PRO A 126 12.15 -22.74 11.62
C PRO A 126 11.47 -23.55 10.53
N VAL A 127 10.93 -24.69 10.92
CA VAL A 127 10.23 -25.61 10.01
C VAL A 127 8.82 -25.86 10.51
N GLY A 128 7.84 -25.66 9.63
CA GLY A 128 6.46 -26.05 9.83
C GLY A 128 6.16 -27.37 9.13
N SER A 129 5.83 -28.40 9.91
CA SER A 129 5.37 -29.70 9.39
C SER A 129 3.84 -29.72 9.41
N TYR A 130 3.22 -29.80 8.24
CA TYR A 130 1.77 -29.79 8.05
C TYR A 130 1.27 -31.17 7.60
N VAL A 131 0.16 -31.64 8.14
CA VAL A 131 -0.52 -32.87 7.70
C VAL A 131 -2.01 -32.65 7.54
N THR A 132 -2.55 -33.10 6.41
CA THR A 132 -4.00 -33.20 6.18
C THR A 132 -4.32 -34.50 5.44
N TYR A 133 -5.61 -34.76 5.26
CA TYR A 133 -6.11 -35.98 4.64
C TYR A 133 -7.04 -35.64 3.49
N ILE A 134 -6.85 -36.33 2.37
CA ILE A 134 -7.58 -36.12 1.12
C ILE A 134 -8.39 -37.37 0.84
N ASN A 135 -9.71 -37.24 0.71
CA ASN A 135 -10.55 -38.35 0.31
C ASN A 135 -10.71 -38.38 -1.21
N VAL A 136 -10.24 -39.44 -1.86
CA VAL A 136 -10.22 -39.60 -3.31
C VAL A 136 -11.18 -40.70 -3.73
N THR A 137 -12.07 -40.40 -4.69
CA THR A 137 -13.02 -41.37 -5.23
C THR A 137 -12.42 -42.16 -6.39
N LYS A 138 -12.97 -43.35 -6.67
CA LYS A 138 -12.61 -44.12 -7.87
C LYS A 138 -12.79 -43.34 -9.18
N ALA A 139 -13.77 -42.45 -9.24
CA ALA A 139 -14.00 -41.61 -10.41
C ALA A 139 -12.86 -40.60 -10.61
N MET A 140 -12.36 -40.00 -9.53
CA MET A 140 -11.21 -39.08 -9.57
C MET A 140 -9.94 -39.79 -10.06
N LEU A 141 -9.68 -41.04 -9.65
CA LEU A 141 -8.50 -41.80 -10.08
C LEU A 141 -8.47 -42.14 -11.58
N SER A 142 -9.59 -41.98 -12.30
CA SER A 142 -9.64 -42.10 -13.76
C SER A 142 -9.28 -40.81 -14.50
N GLN A 143 -9.05 -39.73 -13.76
CA GLN A 143 -8.71 -38.39 -14.24
C GLN A 143 -7.26 -38.06 -13.92
N ASN A 144 -6.79 -36.91 -14.38
CA ASN A 144 -5.53 -36.31 -13.99
C ASN A 144 -5.73 -35.53 -12.68
N LEU A 145 -4.96 -35.84 -11.64
CA LEU A 145 -5.05 -35.20 -10.34
C LEU A 145 -3.86 -34.27 -10.15
N ILE A 146 -4.11 -32.97 -10.06
CA ILE A 146 -3.08 -31.94 -9.87
C ILE A 146 -3.26 -31.32 -8.48
N LEU A 147 -2.19 -31.30 -7.69
CA LEU A 147 -2.16 -30.60 -6.42
C LEU A 147 -1.63 -29.18 -6.66
N HIS A 148 -2.41 -28.18 -6.29
CA HIS A 148 -2.12 -26.75 -6.47
C HIS A 148 -1.93 -26.07 -5.11
N PHE A 149 -0.83 -25.33 -4.96
CA PHE A 149 -0.58 -24.39 -3.86
C PHE A 149 -0.47 -22.98 -4.43
N GLY A 150 -1.32 -22.06 -4.01
CA GLY A 150 -1.31 -20.67 -4.50
C GLY A 150 -0.12 -19.85 -3.99
N GLY A 151 0.52 -20.26 -2.88
CA GLY A 151 1.63 -19.53 -2.27
C GLY A 151 2.11 -20.12 -0.94
N VAL A 152 3.40 -20.42 -0.86
CA VAL A 152 4.05 -21.00 0.32
C VAL A 152 5.38 -20.30 0.56
N HIS A 153 5.59 -19.77 1.76
CA HIS A 153 6.79 -19.03 2.11
C HIS A 153 7.69 -19.79 3.10
N SER A 154 8.97 -20.03 2.83
CA SER A 154 9.73 -19.65 1.61
C SER A 154 9.96 -20.81 0.63
N ALA A 155 10.01 -22.04 1.15
CA ALA A 155 10.16 -23.26 0.36
C ALA A 155 9.45 -24.44 1.01
N MET A 156 9.08 -25.44 0.21
CA MET A 156 8.40 -26.63 0.71
C MET A 156 8.82 -27.92 0.03
N TYR A 157 8.73 -29.02 0.78
CA TYR A 157 8.63 -30.38 0.23
C TYR A 157 7.21 -30.93 0.46
N VAL A 158 6.75 -31.76 -0.47
CA VAL A 158 5.42 -32.37 -0.42
C VAL A 158 5.52 -33.89 -0.53
N TRP A 159 4.74 -34.60 0.28
CA TRP A 159 4.57 -36.05 0.22
C TRP A 159 3.10 -36.44 0.22
N LEU A 160 2.82 -37.55 -0.46
CA LEU A 160 1.53 -38.24 -0.43
C LEU A 160 1.76 -39.71 -0.11
N ASN A 161 1.05 -40.21 0.91
CA ASN A 161 1.11 -41.62 1.34
C ASN A 161 2.54 -42.13 1.51
N GLY A 162 3.38 -41.37 2.21
CA GLY A 162 4.78 -41.71 2.47
C GLY A 162 5.75 -41.51 1.31
N LYS A 163 5.29 -41.11 0.12
CA LYS A 163 6.12 -40.93 -1.08
C LYS A 163 6.31 -39.45 -1.39
N GLN A 164 7.55 -39.06 -1.65
CA GLN A 164 7.87 -37.67 -2.01
C GLN A 164 7.30 -37.34 -3.39
N VAL A 165 6.54 -36.27 -3.46
CA VAL A 165 5.97 -35.71 -4.69
C VAL A 165 6.95 -34.74 -5.31
N GLY A 166 7.43 -33.75 -4.55
CA GLY A 166 8.25 -32.67 -5.09
C GLY A 166 8.77 -31.65 -4.08
N TYR A 167 9.37 -30.59 -4.61
CA TYR A 167 9.92 -29.42 -3.91
C TYR A 167 9.59 -28.13 -4.70
N SER A 168 9.44 -26.99 -4.02
CA SER A 168 9.30 -25.67 -4.66
C SER A 168 9.86 -24.55 -3.79
N GLN A 169 10.41 -23.52 -4.44
CA GLN A 169 10.61 -22.16 -3.92
C GLN A 169 9.97 -21.12 -4.85
N ASN A 170 10.25 -19.81 -4.66
CA ASN A 170 9.53 -18.64 -5.23
C ASN A 170 8.15 -18.45 -4.57
N SER A 171 8.11 -17.74 -3.44
CA SER A 171 7.00 -17.82 -2.50
C SER A 171 5.68 -17.24 -2.99
N MET A 172 5.73 -16.33 -3.96
CA MET A 172 4.59 -15.53 -4.42
C MET A 172 3.95 -16.08 -5.70
N SER A 173 4.49 -17.18 -6.22
CA SER A 173 4.00 -17.85 -7.43
C SER A 173 3.45 -19.24 -7.09
N PRO A 174 2.41 -19.71 -7.80
CA PRO A 174 1.85 -21.03 -7.56
C PRO A 174 2.86 -22.17 -7.75
N ALA A 175 2.63 -23.28 -7.05
CA ALA A 175 3.35 -24.53 -7.23
C ALA A 175 2.38 -25.69 -7.44
N GLU A 176 2.53 -26.38 -8.57
CA GLU A 176 1.63 -27.44 -9.00
C GLU A 176 2.38 -28.75 -9.26
N PHE A 177 1.74 -29.87 -8.91
CA PHE A 177 2.31 -31.22 -9.06
C PHE A 177 1.25 -32.19 -9.58
N ASP A 178 1.61 -33.01 -10.59
CA ASP A 178 0.80 -34.18 -10.95
C ASP A 178 0.94 -35.26 -9.86
N VAL A 179 -0.15 -35.49 -9.14
CA VAL A 179 -0.21 -36.39 -7.99
C VAL A 179 -0.94 -37.70 -8.29
N THR A 180 -1.36 -37.92 -9.54
CA THR A 180 -2.23 -39.05 -9.94
C THR A 180 -1.67 -40.40 -9.50
N GLN A 181 -0.35 -40.61 -9.63
CA GLN A 181 0.30 -41.89 -9.30
C GLN A 181 0.52 -42.12 -7.79
N TYR A 182 0.32 -41.10 -6.96
CA TYR A 182 0.56 -41.16 -5.51
C TYR A 182 -0.70 -41.45 -4.70
N LEU A 183 -1.87 -41.27 -5.32
CA LEU A 183 -3.17 -41.37 -4.68
C LEU A 183 -3.83 -42.74 -4.91
N HIS A 184 -4.65 -43.17 -3.96
CA HIS A 184 -5.50 -44.36 -4.04
C HIS A 184 -6.93 -44.06 -3.61
N GLU A 185 -7.85 -45.00 -3.79
CA GLU A 185 -9.25 -44.82 -3.42
C GLU A 185 -9.38 -44.74 -1.89
N GLY A 186 -10.23 -43.82 -1.42
CA GLY A 186 -10.43 -43.55 0.01
C GLY A 186 -9.55 -42.43 0.53
N GLU A 187 -9.20 -42.50 1.81
CA GLU A 187 -8.41 -41.51 2.51
C GLU A 187 -6.92 -41.60 2.14
N ASN A 188 -6.30 -40.47 1.83
CA ASN A 188 -4.88 -40.34 1.48
C ASN A 188 -4.23 -39.31 2.41
N LYS A 189 -3.06 -39.62 2.96
CA LYS A 189 -2.32 -38.70 3.82
C LYS A 189 -1.47 -37.76 2.98
N MET A 190 -1.61 -36.45 3.18
CA MET A 190 -0.74 -35.43 2.62
C MET A 190 0.10 -34.80 3.72
N ALA A 191 1.41 -34.67 3.47
CA ALA A 191 2.36 -34.05 4.37
C ALA A 191 3.17 -32.97 3.63
N VAL A 192 3.35 -31.82 4.25
CA VAL A 192 4.11 -30.69 3.69
C VAL A 192 5.10 -30.18 4.73
N GLU A 193 6.37 -30.06 4.34
CA GLU A 193 7.44 -29.54 5.18
C GLU A 193 7.87 -28.18 4.66
N VAL A 194 7.54 -27.11 5.39
CA VAL A 194 7.79 -25.72 4.98
C VAL A 194 8.95 -25.13 5.77
N TYR A 195 9.94 -24.62 5.06
CA TYR A 195 11.10 -23.94 5.63
C TYR A 195 10.86 -22.43 5.64
N ARG A 196 11.27 -21.77 6.72
CA ARG A 196 11.18 -20.31 6.86
C ARG A 196 12.11 -19.58 5.90
N TRP A 197 13.32 -20.12 5.74
CA TRP A 197 14.37 -19.58 4.87
C TRP A 197 14.83 -20.65 3.88
N CYS A 198 15.09 -20.23 2.64
CA CYS A 198 15.80 -21.00 1.61
C CYS A 198 16.72 -20.06 0.83
N ASP A 199 17.54 -20.57 -0.10
CA ASP A 199 18.34 -19.72 -0.98
C ASP A 199 17.48 -18.68 -1.73
N GLY A 200 16.26 -19.04 -2.16
CA GLY A 200 15.30 -18.10 -2.73
C GLY A 200 15.00 -16.85 -1.88
N SER A 201 15.19 -16.92 -0.55
CA SER A 201 15.00 -15.78 0.36
C SER A 201 16.01 -14.64 0.15
N TYR A 202 17.14 -14.87 -0.52
CA TYR A 202 18.06 -13.81 -0.95
C TYR A 202 17.51 -12.94 -2.09
N LEU A 203 16.37 -13.31 -2.67
CA LEU A 203 15.63 -12.55 -3.68
C LEU A 203 14.25 -12.09 -3.17
N GLU A 204 13.99 -12.21 -1.86
CA GLU A 204 12.72 -11.87 -1.20
C GLU A 204 12.98 -10.94 0.00
N ASP A 205 13.80 -9.91 -0.24
CA ASP A 205 14.29 -9.00 0.79
C ASP A 205 13.50 -7.68 0.91
N GLN A 206 12.23 -7.67 0.50
CA GLN A 206 11.35 -6.48 0.54
C GLN A 206 11.19 -5.88 1.95
N ASP A 207 10.97 -4.56 2.05
CA ASP A 207 10.65 -3.86 3.31
C ASP A 207 9.27 -4.22 3.88
N MET A 208 9.20 -5.36 4.58
CA MET A 208 7.95 -5.93 5.07
C MET A 208 8.15 -6.95 6.20
N TRP A 209 7.05 -7.41 6.81
CA TRP A 209 7.11 -8.52 7.75
C TRP A 209 7.62 -9.82 7.11
N ARG A 210 8.64 -10.41 7.73
CA ARG A 210 9.22 -11.71 7.39
C ARG A 210 8.42 -12.86 8.03
N LEU A 211 7.31 -13.22 7.39
CA LEU A 211 6.37 -14.28 7.78
C LEU A 211 6.63 -15.59 7.03
N SER A 212 5.89 -16.66 7.33
CA SER A 212 6.11 -17.99 6.72
C SER A 212 4.87 -18.88 6.76
N GLY A 213 4.90 -19.98 6.02
CA GLY A 213 3.82 -20.97 5.99
C GLY A 213 3.05 -20.98 4.67
N ILE A 214 1.99 -21.78 4.63
CA ILE A 214 1.09 -21.90 3.48
C ILE A 214 0.10 -20.73 3.57
N PHE A 215 0.37 -19.64 2.86
CA PHE A 215 -0.32 -18.36 3.06
C PHE A 215 -1.33 -17.99 1.95
N ARG A 216 -1.41 -18.80 0.89
CA ARG A 216 -2.51 -18.80 -0.09
C ARG A 216 -3.08 -20.22 -0.20
N GLU A 217 -4.23 -20.32 -0.84
CA GLU A 217 -5.07 -21.51 -0.97
C GLU A 217 -4.34 -22.79 -1.39
N VAL A 218 -4.89 -23.93 -0.98
CA VAL A 218 -4.48 -25.26 -1.43
C VAL A 218 -5.66 -25.98 -2.05
N GLN A 219 -5.45 -26.60 -3.21
CA GLN A 219 -6.52 -27.22 -3.99
C GLN A 219 -6.06 -28.53 -4.62
N LEU A 220 -6.99 -29.46 -4.82
CA LEU A 220 -6.83 -30.63 -5.68
C LEU A 220 -7.71 -30.46 -6.92
N TRP A 221 -7.08 -30.37 -8.09
CA TRP A 221 -7.76 -30.28 -9.37
C TRP A 221 -7.93 -31.66 -10.00
N VAL A 222 -9.16 -31.98 -10.40
CA VAL A 222 -9.58 -33.26 -11.00
C VAL A 222 -9.88 -33.03 -12.47
N ARG A 223 -8.86 -33.14 -13.32
CA ARG A 223 -8.91 -32.71 -14.72
C ARG A 223 -9.00 -33.89 -15.70
N PRO A 224 -9.67 -33.76 -16.84
CA PRO A 224 -9.66 -34.79 -17.88
C PRO A 224 -8.23 -35.21 -18.28
N LEU A 225 -8.03 -36.48 -18.65
CA LEU A 225 -6.71 -36.95 -19.12
C LEU A 225 -6.19 -36.20 -20.36
N VAL A 226 -7.08 -35.62 -21.15
CA VAL A 226 -6.73 -34.68 -22.22
C VAL A 226 -7.38 -33.35 -21.89
N HIS A 227 -6.57 -32.34 -21.59
CA HIS A 227 -7.03 -31.07 -21.03
C HIS A 227 -6.20 -29.89 -21.56
N ILE A 228 -6.69 -28.68 -21.33
CA ILE A 228 -6.05 -27.41 -21.69
C ILE A 228 -4.96 -27.11 -20.67
N ALA A 229 -3.69 -27.24 -21.05
CA ALA A 229 -2.57 -26.98 -20.14
C ALA A 229 -2.36 -25.48 -19.87
N ASP A 230 -2.61 -24.64 -20.88
CA ASP A 230 -2.42 -23.18 -20.81
C ASP A 230 -3.20 -22.51 -21.95
N TYR A 231 -3.51 -21.22 -21.81
CA TYR A 231 -3.99 -20.41 -22.92
C TYR A 231 -3.61 -18.93 -22.78
N HIS A 232 -3.18 -18.31 -23.88
CA HIS A 232 -2.93 -16.88 -23.97
C HIS A 232 -3.85 -16.25 -25.02
N VAL A 233 -4.70 -15.31 -24.59
CA VAL A 233 -5.61 -14.58 -25.48
C VAL A 233 -5.25 -13.09 -25.47
N THR A 234 -4.85 -12.57 -26.63
CA THR A 234 -4.51 -11.14 -26.80
C THR A 234 -5.52 -10.45 -27.71
N ALA A 235 -5.81 -9.19 -27.42
CA ALA A 235 -6.61 -8.32 -28.29
C ALA A 235 -5.89 -6.98 -28.51
N VAL A 236 -5.25 -6.85 -29.67
CA VAL A 236 -4.45 -5.66 -30.00
C VAL A 236 -5.20 -4.81 -31.03
N PRO A 237 -5.58 -3.55 -30.70
CA PRO A 237 -6.21 -2.66 -31.66
C PRO A 237 -5.19 -2.16 -32.70
N ASN A 238 -5.67 -1.92 -33.92
CA ASN A 238 -4.86 -1.27 -34.95
C ASN A 238 -4.57 0.20 -34.60
N ARG A 239 -3.67 0.85 -35.35
CA ARG A 239 -3.25 2.24 -35.08
C ARG A 239 -4.39 3.28 -35.11
N HIS A 240 -5.50 2.96 -35.77
CA HIS A 240 -6.67 3.83 -35.89
C HIS A 240 -7.79 3.45 -34.91
N PHE A 241 -7.58 2.42 -34.08
CA PHE A 241 -8.57 1.86 -33.16
C PHE A 241 -9.89 1.44 -33.84
N SER A 242 -9.88 1.22 -35.15
CA SER A 242 -11.07 0.85 -35.92
C SER A 242 -11.34 -0.66 -35.91
N GLN A 243 -10.31 -1.45 -35.65
CA GLN A 243 -10.38 -2.91 -35.56
C GLN A 243 -9.38 -3.41 -34.51
N ALA A 244 -9.65 -4.57 -33.92
CA ALA A 244 -8.71 -5.28 -33.05
C ALA A 244 -8.52 -6.73 -33.49
N SER A 245 -7.25 -7.13 -33.61
CA SER A 245 -6.87 -8.52 -33.88
C SER A 245 -6.88 -9.28 -32.56
N VAL A 246 -7.72 -10.30 -32.49
CA VAL A 246 -7.74 -11.24 -31.37
C VAL A 246 -7.01 -12.51 -31.78
N THR A 247 -6.03 -12.92 -31.00
CA THR A 247 -5.35 -14.21 -31.18
C THR A 247 -5.40 -15.00 -29.90
N ALA A 248 -5.65 -16.30 -30.01
CA ALA A 248 -5.60 -17.24 -28.91
C ALA A 248 -4.60 -18.36 -29.23
N ASP A 249 -3.66 -18.61 -28.33
CA ASP A 249 -2.78 -19.76 -28.35
C ASP A 249 -3.21 -20.70 -27.22
N ILE A 250 -3.78 -21.86 -27.55
CA ILE A 250 -4.34 -22.81 -26.58
C ILE A 250 -3.46 -24.06 -26.58
N ALA A 251 -2.79 -24.33 -25.45
CA ALA A 251 -1.99 -25.53 -25.26
C ALA A 251 -2.90 -26.66 -24.76
N VAL A 252 -2.94 -27.78 -25.48
CA VAL A 252 -3.69 -28.99 -25.09
C VAL A 252 -2.69 -30.12 -24.83
N CYS A 253 -2.75 -30.71 -23.65
CA CYS A 253 -1.90 -31.84 -23.27
C CYS A 253 -2.70 -33.13 -23.08
N ASN A 254 -2.03 -34.26 -23.23
CA ASN A 254 -2.60 -35.59 -23.01
C ASN A 254 -1.77 -36.35 -21.98
N SER A 255 -2.19 -36.33 -20.72
CA SER A 255 -1.58 -37.12 -19.64
C SER A 255 -2.05 -38.59 -19.63
N GLY A 256 -2.96 -38.96 -20.53
CA GLY A 256 -3.44 -40.32 -20.70
C GLY A 256 -2.43 -41.25 -21.39
N ARG A 257 -2.71 -42.56 -21.35
CA ARG A 257 -1.89 -43.60 -22.00
C ARG A 257 -2.21 -43.85 -23.46
N SER A 258 -3.30 -43.28 -23.96
CA SER A 258 -3.82 -43.52 -25.31
C SER A 258 -3.72 -42.27 -26.16
N VAL A 259 -3.49 -42.46 -27.46
CA VAL A 259 -3.52 -41.37 -28.44
C VAL A 259 -4.93 -40.78 -28.51
N ALA A 260 -5.05 -39.48 -28.26
CA ALA A 260 -6.28 -38.73 -28.46
C ALA A 260 -6.43 -38.34 -29.94
N LYS A 261 -7.64 -38.43 -30.49
CA LYS A 261 -7.90 -38.20 -31.92
C LYS A 261 -9.12 -37.34 -32.14
N ASN A 262 -9.05 -36.48 -33.16
CA ASN A 262 -10.14 -35.65 -33.66
C ASN A 262 -10.80 -34.79 -32.55
N MET A 263 -9.97 -34.16 -31.71
CA MET A 263 -10.44 -33.18 -30.73
C MET A 263 -10.47 -31.78 -31.35
N LYS A 264 -11.06 -30.82 -30.66
CA LYS A 264 -11.09 -29.41 -31.07
C LYS A 264 -10.85 -28.52 -29.87
N ALA A 265 -9.96 -27.53 -30.01
CA ALA A 265 -9.93 -26.38 -29.12
C ALA A 265 -10.87 -25.31 -29.69
N VAL A 266 -11.67 -24.67 -28.83
CA VAL A 266 -12.69 -23.72 -29.23
C VAL A 266 -12.54 -22.46 -28.38
N LEU A 267 -12.49 -21.30 -29.04
CA LEU A 267 -12.63 -19.99 -28.43
C LEU A 267 -14.05 -19.48 -28.70
N LYS A 268 -14.83 -19.24 -27.65
CA LYS A 268 -16.07 -18.46 -27.75
C LYS A 268 -15.79 -17.04 -27.29
N LEU A 269 -16.03 -16.05 -28.12
CA LEU A 269 -15.73 -14.64 -27.83
C LEU A 269 -16.94 -13.80 -28.16
N ASP A 270 -17.59 -13.23 -27.13
CA ASP A 270 -18.73 -12.31 -27.25
C ASP A 270 -19.78 -12.74 -28.30
N GLY A 271 -20.17 -14.02 -28.26
CA GLY A 271 -21.16 -14.62 -29.17
C GLY A 271 -20.60 -15.22 -30.47
N HIS A 272 -19.31 -15.03 -30.76
CA HIS A 272 -18.61 -15.69 -31.88
C HIS A 272 -17.96 -17.00 -31.43
N THR A 273 -17.87 -17.99 -32.31
CA THR A 273 -17.20 -19.28 -32.04
C THR A 273 -16.14 -19.52 -33.10
N ILE A 274 -14.90 -19.76 -32.65
CA ILE A 274 -13.74 -20.08 -33.49
C ILE A 274 -13.18 -21.42 -33.01
N ASP A 275 -13.07 -22.41 -33.88
CA ASP A 275 -12.53 -23.72 -33.54
C ASP A 275 -11.28 -24.10 -34.34
N GLY A 276 -10.42 -24.89 -33.72
CA GLY A 276 -9.20 -25.44 -34.32
C GLY A 276 -9.12 -26.94 -34.09
N ALA A 277 -8.92 -27.69 -35.17
CA ALA A 277 -8.91 -29.15 -35.10
C ALA A 277 -7.56 -29.69 -34.61
N LEU A 278 -7.62 -30.56 -33.60
CA LEU A 278 -6.51 -31.35 -33.09
C LEU A 278 -6.68 -32.81 -33.58
N LYS A 279 -6.06 -33.14 -34.71
CA LYS A 279 -6.26 -34.43 -35.39
C LYS A 279 -5.75 -35.61 -34.58
N THR A 280 -4.54 -35.49 -34.03
CA THR A 280 -3.87 -36.53 -33.25
C THR A 280 -3.03 -35.85 -32.18
N LEU A 281 -3.13 -36.31 -30.94
CA LEU A 281 -2.26 -35.92 -29.83
C LEU A 281 -1.75 -37.19 -29.15
N GLY A 282 -0.44 -37.41 -29.18
CA GLY A 282 0.18 -38.59 -28.57
C GLY A 282 0.04 -38.59 -27.04
N ALA A 283 0.28 -39.76 -26.43
CA ALA A 283 0.33 -39.86 -24.97
C ALA A 283 1.58 -39.14 -24.46
N GLY A 284 1.42 -38.24 -23.48
CA GLY A 284 2.48 -37.38 -22.95
C GLY A 284 2.78 -36.13 -23.79
N ASP A 285 2.15 -35.97 -24.95
CA ASP A 285 2.39 -34.82 -25.82
C ASP A 285 1.58 -33.59 -25.38
N THR A 286 2.11 -32.42 -25.70
CA THR A 286 1.40 -31.13 -25.66
C THR A 286 1.43 -30.50 -27.04
N MET A 287 0.29 -29.99 -27.52
CA MET A 287 0.18 -29.30 -28.81
C MET A 287 -0.54 -27.97 -28.66
N HIS A 288 -0.08 -26.98 -29.42
CA HIS A 288 -0.67 -25.65 -29.48
C HIS A 288 -1.67 -25.54 -30.64
N VAL A 289 -2.86 -25.01 -30.35
CA VAL A 289 -3.88 -24.66 -31.33
C VAL A 289 -4.01 -23.14 -31.37
N LYS A 290 -3.63 -22.54 -32.50
CA LYS A 290 -3.69 -21.09 -32.71
C LYS A 290 -4.98 -20.71 -33.42
N LEU A 291 -5.74 -19.81 -32.81
CA LEU A 291 -7.00 -19.28 -33.31
C LEU A 291 -6.90 -17.77 -33.49
N SER A 292 -7.67 -17.21 -34.43
CA SER A 292 -7.68 -15.77 -34.68
C SER A 292 -9.08 -15.27 -35.03
N HIS A 293 -9.41 -14.06 -34.58
CA HIS A 293 -10.63 -13.35 -34.91
C HIS A 293 -10.36 -11.84 -35.05
N LEU A 294 -11.25 -11.11 -35.70
CA LEU A 294 -11.16 -9.67 -35.86
C LEU A 294 -12.42 -9.02 -35.30
N ILE A 295 -12.25 -8.09 -34.36
CA ILE A 295 -13.34 -7.27 -33.84
C ILE A 295 -13.36 -5.95 -34.60
N ASP A 296 -14.46 -5.65 -35.28
CA ASP A 296 -14.70 -4.33 -35.87
C ASP A 296 -15.22 -3.36 -34.81
N HIS A 297 -14.74 -2.11 -34.84
CA HIS A 297 -15.12 -1.04 -33.91
C HIS A 297 -15.07 -1.47 -32.42
N PRO A 298 -13.90 -1.92 -31.93
CA PRO A 298 -13.79 -2.45 -30.58
C PRO A 298 -14.10 -1.41 -29.50
N ARG A 299 -14.77 -1.84 -28.44
CA ARG A 299 -14.89 -1.11 -27.18
C ARG A 299 -13.57 -1.21 -26.44
N LEU A 300 -12.84 -0.11 -26.35
CA LEU A 300 -11.52 -0.12 -25.74
C LEU A 300 -11.62 -0.17 -24.21
N TRP A 301 -10.74 -0.94 -23.58
CA TRP A 301 -10.59 -0.98 -22.13
C TRP A 301 -9.68 0.16 -21.66
N SER A 302 -10.08 0.84 -20.59
CA SER A 302 -9.27 1.79 -19.82
C SER A 302 -9.71 1.77 -18.35
N ALA A 303 -8.92 2.36 -17.44
CA ALA A 303 -9.29 2.47 -16.03
C ALA A 303 -10.56 3.31 -15.77
N GLU A 304 -10.92 4.15 -16.74
CA GLU A 304 -12.14 4.98 -16.72
C GLU A 304 -13.33 4.24 -17.36
N LYS A 305 -13.09 3.50 -18.43
CA LYS A 305 -14.08 2.71 -19.19
C LYS A 305 -13.62 1.25 -19.28
N PRO A 306 -13.85 0.42 -18.25
CA PRO A 306 -13.35 -0.96 -18.19
C PRO A 306 -14.21 -1.90 -19.04
N HIS A 307 -14.26 -1.68 -20.36
CA HIS A 307 -15.01 -2.52 -21.28
C HIS A 307 -14.36 -3.89 -21.42
N LEU A 308 -15.11 -4.94 -21.05
CA LEU A 308 -14.67 -6.33 -21.09
C LEU A 308 -15.54 -7.14 -22.04
N TYR A 309 -14.89 -7.95 -22.87
CA TYR A 309 -15.51 -8.95 -23.73
C TYR A 309 -15.47 -10.30 -23.02
N PRO A 310 -16.61 -10.94 -22.72
CA PRO A 310 -16.58 -12.29 -22.16
C PRO A 310 -16.03 -13.25 -23.22
N PHE A 311 -15.17 -14.16 -22.78
CA PHE A 311 -14.76 -15.30 -23.62
C PHE A 311 -14.71 -16.59 -22.82
N SER A 312 -14.82 -17.71 -23.53
CA SER A 312 -14.51 -19.02 -22.97
C SER A 312 -13.57 -19.80 -23.87
N VAL A 313 -12.76 -20.65 -23.25
CA VAL A 313 -11.93 -21.65 -23.93
C VAL A 313 -12.48 -23.03 -23.60
N GLU A 314 -12.76 -23.81 -24.64
CA GLU A 314 -13.34 -25.15 -24.52
C GLU A 314 -12.49 -26.17 -25.25
N LEU A 315 -12.37 -27.35 -24.66
CA LEU A 315 -11.85 -28.53 -25.32
C LEU A 315 -13.02 -29.48 -25.63
N VAL A 316 -13.16 -29.87 -26.89
CA VAL A 316 -14.26 -30.70 -27.39
C VAL A 316 -13.74 -32.02 -27.91
N ASP A 317 -14.35 -33.13 -27.50
CA ASP A 317 -14.00 -34.47 -27.95
C ASP A 317 -14.51 -34.79 -29.37
N LYS A 318 -14.10 -35.95 -29.91
CA LYS A 318 -14.54 -36.43 -31.23
C LYS A 318 -16.05 -36.70 -31.36
N LYS A 319 -16.78 -36.76 -30.24
CA LYS A 319 -18.24 -36.95 -30.20
C LYS A 319 -18.99 -35.62 -30.10
N GLY A 320 -18.27 -34.50 -29.97
CA GLY A 320 -18.86 -33.17 -29.83
C GLY A 320 -19.17 -32.79 -28.38
N ASN A 321 -18.68 -33.53 -27.39
CA ASN A 321 -18.86 -33.16 -25.98
C ASN A 321 -17.76 -32.20 -25.54
N VAL A 322 -18.13 -31.13 -24.82
CA VAL A 322 -17.16 -30.29 -24.10
C VAL A 322 -16.61 -31.11 -22.94
N VAL A 323 -15.30 -31.36 -22.95
CA VAL A 323 -14.59 -32.11 -21.90
C VAL A 323 -13.96 -31.19 -20.86
N GLU A 324 -13.66 -29.95 -21.23
CA GLU A 324 -13.18 -28.93 -20.32
C GLU A 324 -13.59 -27.55 -20.83
N HIS A 325 -13.86 -26.63 -19.91
CA HIS A 325 -14.39 -25.30 -20.18
C HIS A 325 -13.87 -24.31 -19.15
N PHE A 326 -13.41 -23.16 -19.62
CA PHE A 326 -12.95 -22.06 -18.79
C PHE A 326 -13.55 -20.75 -19.24
N ASP A 327 -14.04 -19.94 -18.30
CA ASP A 327 -14.60 -18.62 -18.54
C ASP A 327 -13.65 -17.53 -18.09
N TYR A 328 -13.51 -16.51 -18.95
CA TYR A 328 -12.62 -15.38 -18.74
C TYR A 328 -13.16 -14.11 -19.40
N HIS A 329 -12.40 -13.02 -19.32
CA HIS A 329 -12.69 -11.77 -20.03
C HIS A 329 -11.47 -11.15 -20.71
N LEU A 330 -11.72 -10.46 -21.81
CA LEU A 330 -10.70 -9.80 -22.61
C LEU A 330 -10.96 -8.30 -22.65
N GLY A 331 -9.91 -7.49 -22.43
CA GLY A 331 -9.95 -6.05 -22.66
C GLY A 331 -9.14 -5.68 -23.89
N VAL A 332 -9.72 -4.91 -24.81
CA VAL A 332 -9.00 -4.41 -25.99
C VAL A 332 -8.27 -3.13 -25.60
N LYS A 333 -6.94 -3.15 -25.54
CA LYS A 333 -6.15 -1.96 -25.22
C LYS A 333 -4.83 -1.93 -25.98
N ARG A 334 -4.23 -0.74 -26.04
CA ARG A 334 -2.83 -0.57 -26.44
C ARG A 334 -2.12 0.34 -25.46
N VAL A 335 -0.96 -0.09 -24.99
CA VAL A 335 -0.06 0.67 -24.13
C VAL A 335 1.23 0.89 -24.92
N GLU A 336 1.72 2.13 -24.94
CA GLU A 336 2.93 2.46 -25.69
C GLU A 336 3.63 3.71 -25.16
N THR A 337 4.92 3.81 -25.44
CA THR A 337 5.69 5.05 -25.33
C THR A 337 5.87 5.63 -26.73
N VAL A 338 5.61 6.93 -26.90
CA VAL A 338 5.81 7.65 -28.16
C VAL A 338 6.74 8.82 -27.87
N GLY A 339 8.04 8.60 -28.06
CA GLY A 339 9.08 9.47 -27.49
C GLY A 339 8.97 9.45 -25.97
N GLU A 340 9.09 10.62 -25.35
CA GLU A 340 8.95 10.83 -23.91
C GLU A 340 7.49 10.74 -23.38
N VAL A 341 6.48 10.44 -24.21
CA VAL A 341 5.08 10.46 -23.77
C VAL A 341 4.52 9.05 -23.63
N PHE A 342 4.05 8.71 -22.43
CA PHE A 342 3.29 7.50 -22.15
C PHE A 342 1.85 7.60 -22.67
N LYS A 343 1.38 6.55 -23.34
CA LYS A 343 0.04 6.52 -23.93
C LYS A 343 -0.72 5.23 -23.65
N ILE A 344 -2.02 5.40 -23.43
CA ILE A 344 -3.00 4.32 -23.45
C ILE A 344 -4.03 4.67 -24.52
N ASN A 345 -4.29 3.75 -25.43
CA ASN A 345 -5.25 3.92 -26.53
C ASN A 345 -5.05 5.25 -27.30
N GLY A 346 -3.78 5.63 -27.49
CA GLY A 346 -3.37 6.85 -28.20
C GLY A 346 -3.53 8.17 -27.41
N LYS A 347 -4.00 8.14 -26.16
CA LYS A 347 -4.16 9.30 -25.28
C LYS A 347 -3.02 9.41 -24.27
N ASN A 348 -2.62 10.64 -23.94
CA ASN A 348 -1.68 10.93 -22.86
C ASN A 348 -2.41 10.75 -21.52
N VAL A 349 -2.07 9.70 -20.78
CA VAL A 349 -2.70 9.36 -19.50
C VAL A 349 -1.70 9.64 -18.39
N LYS A 350 -2.17 10.33 -17.33
CA LYS A 350 -1.40 10.48 -16.09
C LYS A 350 -1.72 9.34 -15.12
N LEU A 351 -0.68 8.65 -14.64
CA LEU A 351 -0.75 7.57 -13.67
C LEU A 351 -0.80 8.17 -12.25
N ARG A 352 -2.02 8.19 -11.70
CA ARG A 352 -2.36 8.59 -10.32
C ARG A 352 -2.23 7.36 -9.43
N GLY A 353 -1.01 7.11 -8.97
CA GLY A 353 -0.58 5.83 -8.44
C GLY A 353 -0.57 5.69 -6.93
N VAL A 354 -0.56 4.43 -6.48
CA VAL A 354 -0.20 4.00 -5.12
C VAL A 354 0.53 2.64 -5.17
N ASN A 355 1.44 2.42 -4.23
CA ASN A 355 2.11 1.15 -3.96
C ASN A 355 1.29 0.36 -2.92
N ARG A 356 1.18 -0.96 -3.07
CA ARG A 356 0.40 -1.81 -2.16
C ARG A 356 1.12 -3.12 -1.86
N HIS A 357 1.21 -3.44 -0.57
CA HIS A 357 1.56 -4.77 -0.07
C HIS A 357 0.32 -5.63 0.25
N ASP A 358 0.40 -6.94 -0.01
CA ASP A 358 -0.49 -7.94 0.61
C ASP A 358 -0.29 -8.01 2.14
N HIS A 359 -1.02 -7.16 2.87
CA HIS A 359 -1.05 -7.14 4.33
C HIS A 359 -2.47 -7.14 4.89
N HIS A 360 -2.74 -8.09 5.77
CA HIS A 360 -3.93 -8.13 6.61
C HIS A 360 -3.51 -8.18 8.09
N PRO A 361 -4.04 -7.30 8.96
CA PRO A 361 -3.55 -7.13 10.33
C PRO A 361 -3.70 -8.37 11.21
N ILE A 362 -4.57 -9.31 10.85
CA ILE A 362 -4.86 -10.52 11.62
C ILE A 362 -4.21 -11.76 11.01
N THR A 363 -4.17 -11.87 9.69
CA THR A 363 -3.76 -13.11 8.98
C THR A 363 -2.38 -12.99 8.34
N GLY A 364 -1.76 -11.81 8.39
CA GLY A 364 -0.45 -11.56 7.78
C GLY A 364 -0.60 -11.36 6.28
N ARG A 365 0.10 -12.18 5.48
CA ARG A 365 0.07 -12.09 4.01
C ARG A 365 -1.20 -12.63 3.36
N TYR A 366 -1.98 -13.44 4.08
CA TYR A 366 -3.25 -13.90 3.53
C TYR A 366 -4.26 -12.76 3.57
N VAL A 367 -4.53 -12.15 2.42
CA VAL A 367 -5.55 -11.13 2.23
C VAL A 367 -6.79 -11.78 1.62
N ASP A 368 -7.93 -11.64 2.29
CA ASP A 368 -9.21 -12.15 1.80
C ASP A 368 -9.84 -11.25 0.73
N ASP A 369 -10.80 -11.82 -0.01
CA ASP A 369 -11.50 -11.16 -1.11
C ASP A 369 -12.18 -9.85 -0.67
N ALA A 370 -12.77 -9.82 0.52
CA ALA A 370 -13.47 -8.64 1.04
C ALA A 370 -12.50 -7.47 1.33
N THR A 371 -11.28 -7.80 1.76
CA THR A 371 -10.21 -6.82 1.96
C THR A 371 -9.72 -6.28 0.62
N TYR A 372 -9.54 -7.13 -0.40
CA TYR A 372 -9.22 -6.66 -1.76
C TYR A 372 -10.31 -5.76 -2.33
N GLU A 373 -11.59 -6.14 -2.21
CA GLU A 373 -12.72 -5.31 -2.65
C GLU A 373 -12.74 -3.95 -1.92
N THR A 374 -12.43 -3.93 -0.63
CA THR A 374 -12.33 -2.70 0.18
C THR A 374 -11.18 -1.82 -0.30
N ASP A 375 -10.00 -2.41 -0.53
CA ASP A 375 -8.81 -1.71 -1.03
C ASP A 375 -9.13 -1.05 -2.38
N ILE A 376 -9.59 -1.82 -3.37
CA ILE A 376 -9.92 -1.29 -4.72
C ILE A 376 -11.03 -0.24 -4.66
N ARG A 377 -12.07 -0.45 -3.83
CA ARG A 377 -13.14 0.54 -3.66
C ARG A 377 -12.60 1.87 -3.17
N LEU A 378 -11.80 1.86 -2.11
CA LEU A 378 -11.22 3.07 -1.53
C LEU A 378 -10.24 3.73 -2.50
N MET A 379 -9.43 2.96 -3.24
CA MET A 379 -8.56 3.54 -4.28
C MET A 379 -9.35 4.32 -5.33
N LYS A 380 -10.42 3.72 -5.87
CA LYS A 380 -11.30 4.39 -6.85
C LYS A 380 -11.98 5.63 -6.24
N GLN A 381 -12.40 5.54 -4.98
CA GLN A 381 -13.00 6.66 -4.24
C GLN A 381 -12.00 7.80 -3.99
N ALA A 382 -10.69 7.51 -3.89
CA ALA A 382 -9.59 8.47 -3.79
C ALA A 382 -9.08 8.97 -5.15
N ASN A 383 -9.78 8.69 -6.25
CA ASN A 383 -9.37 9.05 -7.61
C ASN A 383 -8.03 8.42 -8.07
N ILE A 384 -7.57 7.36 -7.41
CA ILE A 384 -6.42 6.55 -7.84
C ILE A 384 -6.81 5.77 -9.10
N ASN A 385 -5.92 5.76 -10.10
CA ASN A 385 -6.12 5.03 -11.36
C ASN A 385 -5.00 4.02 -11.68
N PHE A 386 -3.94 3.99 -10.87
CA PHE A 386 -2.76 3.16 -11.08
C PHE A 386 -2.33 2.49 -9.76
N LEU A 387 -1.98 1.21 -9.84
CA LEU A 387 -1.57 0.38 -8.72
C LEU A 387 -0.26 -0.33 -9.07
N ARG A 388 0.71 -0.30 -8.16
CA ARG A 388 1.90 -1.14 -8.21
C ARG A 388 1.81 -2.22 -7.13
N THR A 389 2.04 -3.48 -7.51
CA THR A 389 2.02 -4.64 -6.59
C THR A 389 3.39 -4.80 -5.92
N SER A 390 3.61 -4.04 -4.86
CA SER A 390 4.91 -3.92 -4.19
C SER A 390 5.17 -5.15 -3.29
N HIS A 391 6.21 -5.95 -3.48
CA HIS A 391 7.13 -6.03 -4.64
C HIS A 391 7.17 -7.47 -5.15
N TYR A 392 5.98 -7.93 -5.56
CA TYR A 392 5.71 -9.30 -5.95
C TYR A 392 4.32 -9.41 -6.60
N PRO A 393 4.02 -10.54 -7.28
CA PRO A 393 2.69 -10.79 -7.78
C PRO A 393 1.71 -11.00 -6.62
N ASP A 394 0.64 -10.22 -6.58
CA ASP A 394 -0.45 -10.36 -5.61
C ASP A 394 -1.32 -11.59 -5.95
N ARG A 395 -2.35 -11.89 -5.14
CA ARG A 395 -3.29 -12.98 -5.45
C ARG A 395 -4.12 -12.64 -6.71
N GLU A 396 -4.42 -13.67 -7.49
CA GLU A 396 -5.07 -13.61 -8.82
C GLU A 396 -6.37 -12.78 -8.81
N TYR A 397 -7.11 -12.81 -7.69
CA TYR A 397 -8.37 -12.10 -7.53
C TYR A 397 -8.23 -10.57 -7.61
N LEU A 398 -7.10 -10.00 -7.20
CA LEU A 398 -6.83 -8.57 -7.32
C LEU A 398 -6.91 -8.11 -8.79
N TYR A 399 -6.28 -8.87 -9.69
CA TYR A 399 -6.20 -8.53 -11.10
C TYR A 399 -7.58 -8.61 -11.77
N GLU A 400 -8.39 -9.62 -11.43
CA GLU A 400 -9.79 -9.67 -11.86
C GLU A 400 -10.58 -8.43 -11.39
N LEU A 401 -10.41 -8.00 -10.14
CA LEU A 401 -11.06 -6.79 -9.63
C LEU A 401 -10.60 -5.54 -10.39
N CYS A 402 -9.29 -5.40 -10.62
CA CYS A 402 -8.72 -4.29 -11.39
C CYS A 402 -9.22 -4.25 -12.84
N ASP A 403 -9.38 -5.41 -13.47
CA ASP A 403 -9.97 -5.54 -14.81
C ASP A 403 -11.41 -5.03 -14.86
N ARG A 404 -12.22 -5.45 -13.88
CA ARG A 404 -13.66 -5.18 -13.83
C ARG A 404 -13.98 -3.75 -13.39
N TRP A 405 -13.24 -3.22 -12.43
CA TRP A 405 -13.53 -1.92 -11.82
C TRP A 405 -12.67 -0.79 -12.41
N GLY A 406 -11.65 -1.13 -13.18
CA GLY A 406 -10.79 -0.20 -13.91
C GLY A 406 -9.70 0.40 -13.04
N LEU A 407 -8.58 -0.29 -12.94
CA LEU A 407 -7.30 0.22 -12.45
C LEU A 407 -6.18 -0.27 -13.38
N TYR A 408 -5.22 0.60 -13.68
CA TYR A 408 -3.99 0.18 -14.33
C TYR A 408 -3.06 -0.48 -13.31
N VAL A 409 -2.41 -1.57 -13.69
CA VAL A 409 -1.52 -2.34 -12.81
C VAL A 409 -0.11 -2.38 -13.40
N MET A 410 0.87 -2.03 -12.59
CA MET A 410 2.25 -2.48 -12.75
C MET A 410 2.41 -3.73 -11.90
N ASP A 411 2.54 -4.86 -12.58
CA ASP A 411 2.68 -6.17 -11.95
C ASP A 411 4.17 -6.49 -11.84
N GLU A 412 4.62 -6.88 -10.65
CA GLU A 412 6.04 -6.89 -10.29
C GLU A 412 6.51 -8.28 -9.91
N ALA A 413 7.64 -8.70 -10.48
CA ALA A 413 8.24 -9.98 -10.12
C ALA A 413 8.70 -9.95 -8.66
N ASN A 414 8.58 -11.09 -7.97
CA ASN A 414 9.07 -11.27 -6.60
C ASN A 414 10.60 -11.32 -6.59
N GLN A 415 11.27 -10.20 -6.83
CA GLN A 415 12.72 -10.10 -6.97
C GLN A 415 13.19 -8.82 -6.27
N GLU A 416 13.74 -8.98 -5.07
CA GLU A 416 14.38 -7.91 -4.33
C GLU A 416 15.57 -8.46 -3.53
N SER A 417 16.72 -7.79 -3.64
CA SER A 417 17.94 -8.20 -2.97
C SER A 417 18.60 -7.01 -2.28
N HIS A 418 17.80 -6.16 -1.64
CA HIS A 418 18.21 -4.85 -1.11
C HIS A 418 19.38 -4.97 -0.13
N GLY A 419 19.47 -6.05 0.65
CA GLY A 419 20.62 -6.31 1.51
C GLY A 419 21.97 -6.41 0.79
N TYR A 420 22.04 -6.48 -0.55
CA TYR A 420 23.27 -6.33 -1.35
C TYR A 420 23.49 -4.92 -1.93
N GLY A 421 22.52 -4.02 -1.75
CA GLY A 421 22.50 -2.65 -2.24
C GLY A 421 21.73 -2.48 -3.56
N TYR A 422 21.33 -1.23 -3.81
CA TYR A 422 20.67 -0.81 -5.04
C TYR A 422 21.56 -1.04 -6.27
N ALA A 423 21.01 -1.63 -7.33
CA ALA A 423 21.73 -1.97 -8.56
C ALA A 423 23.02 -2.79 -8.32
N ASN A 424 22.97 -3.77 -7.41
CA ASN A 424 24.15 -4.54 -7.05
C ASN A 424 24.62 -5.49 -8.18
N GLU A 425 25.93 -5.59 -8.39
CA GLU A 425 26.47 -6.52 -9.38
C GLU A 425 26.54 -7.96 -8.86
N GLU A 426 26.57 -8.15 -7.53
CA GLU A 426 26.78 -9.44 -6.87
C GLU A 426 25.71 -10.48 -7.19
N MET A 427 24.43 -10.10 -7.14
CA MET A 427 23.31 -10.98 -7.52
C MET A 427 23.02 -10.91 -9.02
N GLY A 428 23.34 -9.78 -9.66
CA GLY A 428 23.11 -9.56 -11.09
C GLY A 428 24.08 -10.28 -12.04
N HIS A 429 25.28 -10.66 -11.57
CA HIS A 429 26.32 -11.33 -12.38
C HIS A 429 26.60 -12.78 -12.00
N ASP A 430 26.13 -13.25 -10.84
CA ASP A 430 26.37 -14.63 -10.41
C ASP A 430 25.50 -15.60 -11.22
N GLU A 431 26.11 -16.32 -12.16
CA GLU A 431 25.41 -17.27 -13.05
C GLU A 431 24.64 -18.35 -12.27
N ALA A 432 25.04 -18.68 -11.03
CA ALA A 432 24.31 -19.63 -10.19
C ALA A 432 22.87 -19.18 -9.89
N TRP A 433 22.60 -17.87 -9.91
CA TRP A 433 21.29 -17.28 -9.62
C TRP A 433 20.48 -16.90 -10.86
N LYS A 434 21.04 -17.07 -12.05
CA LYS A 434 20.39 -16.66 -13.30
C LYS A 434 19.00 -17.29 -13.45
N GLN A 435 18.90 -18.60 -13.23
CA GLN A 435 17.64 -19.30 -13.41
C GLN A 435 16.61 -18.89 -12.35
N ALA A 436 17.04 -18.54 -11.13
CA ALA A 436 16.15 -18.03 -10.08
C ALA A 436 15.50 -16.69 -10.48
N HIS A 437 16.26 -15.79 -11.11
CA HIS A 437 15.72 -14.53 -11.65
C HIS A 437 14.74 -14.78 -12.81
N VAL A 438 15.14 -15.64 -13.76
CA VAL A 438 14.31 -15.97 -14.94
C VAL A 438 13.01 -16.67 -14.55
N ASP A 439 13.04 -17.58 -13.57
CA ASP A 439 11.86 -18.28 -13.04
C ASP A 439 10.82 -17.29 -12.49
N ARG A 440 11.28 -16.29 -11.72
CA ARG A 440 10.42 -15.25 -11.15
C ARG A 440 9.73 -14.42 -12.24
N ALA A 441 10.44 -14.03 -13.30
CA ALA A 441 9.84 -13.36 -14.45
C ALA A 441 8.87 -14.26 -15.25
N GLU A 442 9.24 -15.51 -15.50
CA GLU A 442 8.37 -16.44 -16.22
C GLU A 442 7.07 -16.69 -15.45
N SER A 443 7.16 -16.86 -14.11
CA SER A 443 6.01 -17.08 -13.25
C SER A 443 5.03 -15.91 -13.25
N LEU A 444 5.54 -14.67 -13.17
CA LEU A 444 4.76 -13.44 -13.25
C LEU A 444 3.99 -13.36 -14.56
N VAL A 445 4.71 -13.36 -15.68
CA VAL A 445 4.09 -13.06 -16.99
C VAL A 445 3.13 -14.17 -17.40
N LYS A 446 3.49 -15.45 -17.20
CA LYS A 446 2.62 -16.55 -17.62
C LYS A 446 1.31 -16.60 -16.85
N ARG A 447 1.35 -16.33 -15.54
CA ARG A 447 0.14 -16.36 -14.71
C ARG A 447 -0.85 -15.27 -15.14
N ASP A 448 -0.34 -14.07 -15.46
CA ASP A 448 -1.16 -12.85 -15.48
C ASP A 448 -1.31 -12.19 -16.87
N PHE A 449 -0.72 -12.74 -17.96
CA PHE A 449 -0.74 -12.12 -19.30
C PHE A 449 -2.13 -11.86 -19.91
N ASN A 450 -3.19 -12.46 -19.36
CA ASN A 450 -4.55 -12.35 -19.87
C ASN A 450 -5.30 -11.17 -19.23
N HIS A 451 -4.77 -10.55 -18.16
CA HIS A 451 -5.41 -9.45 -17.46
C HIS A 451 -5.23 -8.11 -18.19
N PRO A 452 -6.31 -7.47 -18.71
CA PRO A 452 -6.19 -6.17 -19.34
C PRO A 452 -5.74 -5.04 -18.40
N CYS A 453 -5.85 -5.16 -17.09
CA CYS A 453 -5.40 -4.17 -16.13
C CYS A 453 -3.88 -4.01 -16.14
N VAL A 454 -3.14 -5.09 -16.40
CA VAL A 454 -1.68 -5.04 -16.43
C VAL A 454 -1.22 -4.26 -17.66
N ILE A 455 -0.47 -3.19 -17.41
CA ILE A 455 0.11 -2.29 -18.42
C ILE A 455 1.64 -2.32 -18.43
N LEU A 456 2.25 -2.72 -17.30
CA LEU A 456 3.69 -2.72 -17.07
C LEU A 456 4.08 -4.05 -16.40
N TRP A 457 5.18 -4.65 -16.88
CA TRP A 457 5.84 -5.79 -16.24
C TRP A 457 7.12 -5.30 -15.55
N SER A 458 7.11 -5.22 -14.22
CA SER A 458 8.28 -4.84 -13.45
C SER A 458 9.16 -6.05 -13.16
N LEU A 459 10.47 -5.92 -13.39
CA LEU A 459 11.43 -7.00 -13.16
C LEU A 459 11.78 -7.20 -11.68
N GLY A 460 11.32 -6.33 -10.79
CA GLY A 460 11.64 -6.37 -9.36
C GLY A 460 11.86 -4.98 -8.78
N ASN A 461 12.43 -4.93 -7.59
CA ASN A 461 12.68 -3.71 -6.83
C ASN A 461 14.07 -3.76 -6.20
N GLU A 462 14.83 -2.66 -6.24
CA GLU A 462 16.07 -2.44 -5.47
C GLU A 462 17.04 -3.65 -5.52
N GLY A 463 17.12 -4.24 -6.70
CA GLY A 463 17.77 -5.51 -6.97
C GLY A 463 19.15 -5.37 -7.62
N GLY A 464 19.51 -6.40 -8.38
CA GLY A 464 20.81 -6.47 -9.04
C GLY A 464 20.86 -5.71 -10.37
N VAL A 465 22.04 -5.70 -11.00
CA VAL A 465 22.24 -5.28 -12.39
C VAL A 465 23.24 -6.22 -13.05
N GLY A 466 23.02 -6.59 -14.32
CA GLY A 466 23.94 -7.46 -15.04
C GLY A 466 23.27 -8.51 -15.94
N PRO A 467 24.00 -9.56 -16.34
CA PRO A 467 23.52 -10.62 -17.22
C PRO A 467 22.25 -11.34 -16.73
N ASN A 468 22.07 -11.52 -15.42
CA ASN A 468 20.89 -12.18 -14.87
C ASN A 468 19.62 -11.34 -15.08
N ILE A 469 19.72 -10.03 -14.87
CA ILE A 469 18.61 -9.09 -15.11
C ILE A 469 18.35 -8.93 -16.61
N GLN A 470 19.39 -8.96 -17.45
CA GLN A 470 19.20 -9.01 -18.91
C GLN A 470 18.41 -10.27 -19.32
N ALA A 471 18.75 -11.45 -18.77
CA ALA A 471 18.03 -12.68 -19.06
C ALA A 471 16.56 -12.62 -18.59
N MET A 472 16.32 -11.96 -17.45
CA MET A 472 14.98 -11.70 -16.92
C MET A 472 14.17 -10.78 -17.84
N TYR A 473 14.76 -9.65 -18.28
CA TYR A 473 14.18 -8.73 -19.25
C TYR A 473 13.85 -9.42 -20.58
N ASP A 474 14.80 -10.22 -21.09
CA ASP A 474 14.63 -10.94 -22.35
C ASP A 474 13.47 -11.94 -22.25
N LYS A 475 13.35 -12.64 -21.10
CA LYS A 475 12.23 -13.56 -20.83
C LYS A 475 10.88 -12.83 -20.81
N VAL A 476 10.79 -11.67 -20.16
CA VAL A 476 9.56 -10.85 -20.18
C VAL A 476 9.20 -10.45 -21.60
N CYS A 477 10.16 -9.91 -22.36
CA CYS A 477 9.94 -9.49 -23.75
C CYS A 477 9.59 -10.65 -24.69
N GLU A 478 10.13 -11.85 -24.43
CA GLU A 478 9.83 -13.08 -25.17
C GLU A 478 8.37 -13.52 -24.96
N LEU A 479 7.91 -13.47 -23.70
CA LEU A 479 6.58 -13.94 -23.31
C LEU A 479 5.46 -12.97 -23.69
N ASP A 480 5.69 -11.66 -23.54
CA ASP A 480 4.70 -10.64 -23.86
C ASP A 480 5.33 -9.33 -24.36
N SER A 481 4.93 -8.91 -25.55
CA SER A 481 5.33 -7.64 -26.19
C SER A 481 4.19 -6.62 -26.26
N THR A 482 3.01 -6.96 -25.73
CA THR A 482 1.82 -6.08 -25.73
C THR A 482 1.78 -5.11 -24.55
N ARG A 483 2.69 -5.30 -23.57
CA ARG A 483 2.88 -4.48 -22.36
C ARG A 483 4.32 -4.00 -22.29
N LEU A 484 4.56 -2.97 -21.48
CA LEU A 484 5.87 -2.34 -21.38
C LEU A 484 6.70 -2.95 -20.24
N PRO A 485 7.98 -3.30 -20.45
CA PRO A 485 8.86 -3.70 -19.35
C PRO A 485 9.24 -2.49 -18.48
N PHE A 486 9.46 -2.72 -17.19
CA PHE A 486 9.88 -1.72 -16.22
C PHE A 486 10.97 -2.28 -15.29
N TYR A 487 11.93 -1.44 -14.92
CA TYR A 487 12.89 -1.74 -13.87
C TYR A 487 13.50 -0.47 -13.31
N ASP A 488 13.59 -0.36 -11.99
CA ASP A 488 14.07 0.82 -11.28
C ASP A 488 15.60 0.93 -11.30
N CYS A 489 16.30 -0.19 -11.16
CA CYS A 489 17.74 -0.18 -10.92
C CYS A 489 18.59 0.19 -12.15
N HIS A 490 18.05 0.06 -13.37
CA HIS A 490 18.80 0.44 -14.57
C HIS A 490 17.90 0.73 -15.79
N PRO A 491 18.05 1.90 -16.45
CA PRO A 491 17.13 2.35 -17.51
C PRO A 491 17.13 1.44 -18.75
N ARG A 492 18.21 0.69 -19.02
CA ARG A 492 18.26 -0.28 -20.14
C ARG A 492 17.12 -1.30 -20.12
N TYR A 493 16.68 -1.72 -18.93
CA TYR A 493 15.68 -2.78 -18.77
C TYR A 493 14.26 -2.23 -18.60
N SER A 494 14.07 -0.93 -18.85
CA SER A 494 12.82 -0.23 -18.60
C SER A 494 12.38 0.59 -19.80
N ALA A 495 11.07 0.58 -20.07
CA ALA A 495 10.44 1.47 -21.05
C ALA A 495 10.19 2.88 -20.49
N LEU A 496 10.18 3.04 -19.17
CA LEU A 496 10.02 4.32 -18.47
C LEU A 496 11.30 4.65 -17.71
N HIS A 497 11.65 5.93 -17.60
CA HIS A 497 12.72 6.38 -16.71
C HIS A 497 12.16 6.57 -15.31
N ASP A 498 12.69 5.85 -14.33
CA ASP A 498 12.27 5.98 -12.93
C ASP A 498 13.16 6.97 -12.19
N PHE A 499 12.53 7.81 -11.36
CA PHE A 499 13.21 8.69 -10.44
C PHE A 499 12.43 8.74 -9.12
N GLY A 500 12.76 7.82 -8.20
CA GLY A 500 12.12 7.65 -6.91
C GLY A 500 12.44 8.74 -5.87
N TYR A 501 11.46 9.05 -5.03
CA TYR A 501 11.48 10.07 -3.96
C TYR A 501 12.10 11.45 -4.33
N PRO A 502 11.80 12.03 -5.51
CA PRO A 502 12.33 13.34 -5.87
C PRO A 502 11.58 14.43 -5.14
N ALA A 503 12.17 15.60 -4.87
CA ALA A 503 11.38 16.79 -4.58
C ALA A 503 10.65 17.29 -5.85
N PRO A 504 9.57 18.09 -5.77
CA PRO A 504 8.84 18.56 -6.95
C PRO A 504 9.72 19.26 -8.02
N ASP A 505 10.65 20.13 -7.59
CA ASP A 505 11.57 20.81 -8.53
C ASP A 505 12.66 19.88 -9.08
N GLU A 506 13.03 18.82 -8.35
CA GLU A 506 13.96 17.80 -8.83
C GLU A 506 13.29 16.94 -9.91
N LEU A 507 12.02 16.57 -9.72
CA LEU A 507 11.22 15.86 -10.72
C LEU A 507 11.10 16.68 -12.02
N ARG A 508 10.80 17.98 -11.91
CA ARG A 508 10.81 18.90 -13.07
C ARG A 508 12.19 18.93 -13.74
N SER A 509 13.25 19.03 -12.95
CA SER A 509 14.61 19.14 -13.47
C SER A 509 15.05 17.85 -14.17
N GLU A 510 14.60 16.69 -13.71
CA GLU A 510 14.90 15.41 -14.33
C GLU A 510 14.13 15.21 -15.64
N ALA A 511 12.85 15.62 -15.69
CA ALA A 511 12.05 15.60 -16.91
C ALA A 511 12.66 16.43 -18.05
N ILE A 512 13.34 17.53 -17.73
CA ILE A 512 14.06 18.35 -18.74
C ILE A 512 15.30 17.62 -19.29
N LYS A 513 15.91 16.73 -18.51
CA LYS A 513 17.13 16.00 -18.91
C LYS A 513 16.80 14.74 -19.70
N GLU A 514 15.74 14.04 -19.31
CA GLU A 514 15.29 12.82 -19.96
C GLU A 514 14.51 13.15 -21.24
N THR A 515 15.03 12.73 -22.40
CA THR A 515 14.47 13.07 -23.72
C THR A 515 14.10 11.85 -24.56
N GLU A 516 14.26 10.64 -24.01
CA GLU A 516 14.03 9.38 -24.71
C GLU A 516 12.82 8.62 -24.15
N LYS A 517 12.56 8.73 -22.84
CA LYS A 517 11.55 7.93 -22.14
C LYS A 517 10.61 8.79 -21.29
N PRO A 518 9.36 8.37 -21.09
CA PRO A 518 8.52 9.01 -20.10
C PRO A 518 9.09 8.83 -18.70
N LEU A 519 9.06 9.90 -17.92
CA LEU A 519 9.49 9.91 -16.52
C LEU A 519 8.36 9.43 -15.61
N ILE A 520 8.66 8.60 -14.63
CA ILE A 520 7.77 8.22 -13.54
C ILE A 520 8.51 8.31 -12.21
N ALA A 521 7.82 8.68 -11.14
CA ALA A 521 8.31 8.40 -9.78
C ALA A 521 7.56 7.18 -9.25
N ARG A 522 8.16 5.98 -9.36
CA ARG A 522 7.51 4.72 -8.91
C ARG A 522 7.12 4.77 -7.44
N GLU A 523 7.88 5.52 -6.65
CA GLU A 523 7.64 5.82 -5.26
C GLU A 523 7.92 7.29 -5.01
N TYR A 524 6.97 7.98 -4.37
CA TYR A 524 7.10 9.35 -3.92
C TYR A 524 6.15 9.60 -2.74
N ALA A 525 6.22 10.79 -2.15
CA ALA A 525 5.30 11.23 -1.11
C ALA A 525 5.12 10.19 0.02
N HIS A 526 6.23 9.79 0.66
CA HIS A 526 6.25 8.75 1.69
C HIS A 526 5.25 9.05 2.82
N ALA A 527 4.24 8.20 3.00
CA ALA A 527 3.06 8.44 3.82
C ALA A 527 3.18 7.92 5.26
N MET A 528 4.41 7.73 5.75
CA MET A 528 4.67 7.33 7.14
C MET A 528 4.09 8.31 8.14
N GLY A 529 3.09 7.84 8.89
CA GLY A 529 2.45 8.61 9.95
C GLY A 529 1.77 9.90 9.47
N ASN A 530 2.05 11.02 10.14
CA ASN A 530 1.50 12.31 9.74
C ASN A 530 2.35 12.96 8.64
N SER A 531 2.04 12.66 7.37
CA SER A 531 2.90 12.99 6.21
C SER A 531 2.12 13.53 5.01
N VAL A 532 2.63 13.33 3.78
CA VAL A 532 2.02 13.70 2.49
C VAL A 532 1.75 15.21 2.38
N GLY A 533 2.66 16.01 2.92
CA GLY A 533 2.74 17.44 2.64
C GLY A 533 3.22 17.69 1.21
N ASN A 534 2.93 18.88 0.68
CA ASN A 534 3.33 19.36 -0.65
C ASN A 534 2.90 18.48 -1.85
N LEU A 535 1.86 17.66 -1.66
CA LEU A 535 1.32 16.80 -2.71
C LEU A 535 0.86 17.59 -3.94
N GLN A 536 0.28 18.78 -3.73
CA GLN A 536 -0.16 19.64 -4.83
C GLN A 536 1.00 20.03 -5.74
N GLU A 537 2.16 20.40 -5.18
CA GLU A 537 3.32 20.87 -5.93
C GLU A 537 3.85 19.79 -6.88
N TYR A 538 3.82 18.52 -6.46
CA TYR A 538 4.13 17.41 -7.37
C TYR A 538 3.19 17.39 -8.56
N TRP A 539 1.89 17.47 -8.32
CA TRP A 539 0.90 17.34 -9.38
C TRP A 539 0.79 18.58 -10.26
N ASP A 540 1.15 19.75 -9.75
CA ASP A 540 1.36 20.95 -10.56
C ASP A 540 2.51 20.74 -11.55
N VAL A 541 3.61 20.10 -11.12
CA VAL A 541 4.73 19.72 -12.01
C VAL A 541 4.32 18.63 -13.01
N ILE A 542 3.68 17.55 -12.56
CA ILE A 542 3.29 16.40 -13.40
C ILE A 542 2.29 16.81 -14.49
N TYR A 543 1.31 17.66 -14.17
CA TYR A 543 0.32 18.12 -15.17
C TYR A 543 0.88 19.21 -16.10
N ALA A 544 1.93 19.93 -15.71
CA ALA A 544 2.55 20.94 -16.56
C ALA A 544 3.43 20.35 -17.69
N ASP A 545 3.87 19.10 -17.56
CA ASP A 545 4.79 18.46 -18.51
C ASP A 545 4.25 17.11 -19.02
N SER A 546 4.11 16.93 -20.32
CA SER A 546 3.63 15.68 -20.90
C SER A 546 4.60 14.50 -20.76
N SER A 547 5.90 14.77 -20.56
CA SER A 547 6.94 13.74 -20.41
C SER A 547 6.84 12.99 -19.08
N ILE A 548 6.30 13.64 -18.04
CA ILE A 548 6.13 13.03 -16.71
C ILE A 548 4.83 12.24 -16.69
N CYS A 549 4.88 10.93 -16.84
CA CYS A 549 3.67 10.11 -16.96
C CYS A 549 2.91 9.91 -15.65
N GLY A 550 3.52 10.13 -14.49
CA GLY A 550 2.82 10.05 -13.21
C GLY A 550 3.75 9.72 -12.04
N ALA A 551 3.14 9.32 -10.94
CA ALA A 551 3.84 8.91 -9.73
C ALA A 551 2.96 7.97 -8.90
N ALA A 552 3.57 7.12 -8.06
CA ALA A 552 2.83 6.26 -7.13
C ALA A 552 3.25 6.46 -5.67
N ILE A 553 2.28 6.78 -4.80
CA ILE A 553 2.49 7.07 -3.37
C ILE A 553 3.02 5.81 -2.67
N TRP A 554 3.97 5.97 -1.75
CA TRP A 554 4.38 4.92 -0.82
C TRP A 554 3.77 5.17 0.58
N ASP A 555 2.84 4.38 1.09
CA ASP A 555 2.14 3.27 0.44
C ASP A 555 0.64 3.22 0.83
N TRP A 556 -0.06 2.14 0.48
CA TRP A 556 -1.51 2.05 0.64
C TRP A 556 -1.97 1.82 2.10
N VAL A 557 -1.31 0.92 2.84
CA VAL A 557 -1.81 0.45 4.13
C VAL A 557 -0.68 0.19 5.12
N ASP A 558 -0.85 0.70 6.33
CA ASP A 558 0.06 0.43 7.44
C ASP A 558 0.20 -1.08 7.68
N GLN A 559 1.42 -1.59 7.70
CA GLN A 559 1.69 -3.00 7.99
C GLN A 559 1.64 -3.29 9.51
N GLY A 560 0.66 -2.76 10.23
CA GLY A 560 0.48 -3.05 11.65
C GLY A 560 -0.13 -4.45 11.88
N LEU A 561 0.50 -5.28 12.70
CA LEU A 561 -0.08 -6.57 13.12
C LEU A 561 -0.87 -6.40 14.42
N VAL A 562 -1.98 -7.10 14.57
CA VAL A 562 -2.72 -7.07 15.83
C VAL A 562 -1.91 -7.71 16.96
N LYS A 563 -1.79 -7.02 18.09
CA LYS A 563 -1.28 -7.59 19.34
C LYS A 563 -2.15 -7.20 20.52
N LYS A 564 -2.07 -7.99 21.59
CA LYS A 564 -2.70 -7.70 22.88
C LYS A 564 -1.63 -7.53 23.96
N ASP A 565 -1.82 -6.54 24.83
CA ASP A 565 -1.13 -6.40 26.12
C ASP A 565 -2.18 -6.29 27.23
N GLY A 566 -2.29 -7.35 28.04
CA GLY A 566 -3.45 -7.55 28.92
C GLY A 566 -4.77 -7.52 28.13
N ASP A 567 -5.66 -6.61 28.49
CA ASP A 567 -6.96 -6.39 27.81
C ASP A 567 -6.89 -5.40 26.65
N LYS A 568 -5.75 -4.72 26.44
CA LYS A 568 -5.59 -3.68 25.42
C LYS A 568 -5.15 -4.30 24.09
N LYS A 569 -5.90 -4.04 23.03
CA LYS A 569 -5.55 -4.38 21.65
C LYS A 569 -4.86 -3.19 20.99
N PHE A 570 -3.76 -3.41 20.29
CA PHE A 570 -3.04 -2.37 19.56
C PHE A 570 -2.43 -2.91 18.26
N TRP A 571 -1.97 -1.99 17.42
CA TRP A 571 -1.26 -2.30 16.18
C TRP A 571 0.25 -2.33 16.48
N ALA A 572 0.82 -3.52 16.45
CA ALA A 572 2.23 -3.77 16.69
C ALA A 572 3.06 -3.56 15.42
N TYR A 573 4.28 -3.07 15.63
CA TYR A 573 5.32 -2.90 14.60
C TYR A 573 6.63 -3.57 15.05
N GLY A 574 7.74 -3.35 14.33
CA GLY A 574 9.03 -3.98 14.63
C GLY A 574 9.46 -3.84 16.08
N GLY A 575 10.03 -4.91 16.63
CA GLY A 575 10.48 -4.97 18.02
C GLY A 575 9.38 -5.29 19.04
N ASP A 576 8.10 -5.08 18.72
CA ASP A 576 7.02 -5.39 19.66
C ASP A 576 6.85 -6.90 19.88
N PHE A 577 7.35 -7.76 18.99
CA PHE A 577 7.36 -9.21 19.19
C PHE A 577 8.66 -9.72 19.83
N GLY A 578 9.53 -8.80 20.27
CA GLY A 578 10.88 -9.12 20.76
C GLY A 578 11.83 -9.52 19.63
N ASP A 579 11.47 -9.24 18.38
CA ASP A 579 12.21 -9.58 17.18
C ASP A 579 13.48 -8.75 17.01
N LYS A 580 14.54 -9.42 16.55
CA LYS A 580 15.85 -8.83 16.26
C LYS A 580 16.49 -9.48 15.03
N PRO A 581 17.10 -8.70 14.13
CA PRO A 581 17.06 -7.23 14.07
C PRO A 581 15.65 -6.74 13.77
N ASN A 582 15.38 -5.45 14.00
CA ASN A 582 14.14 -4.80 13.58
C ASN A 582 14.35 -3.32 13.24
N LEU A 583 13.37 -2.70 12.58
CA LEU A 583 13.38 -1.26 12.26
C LEU A 583 12.14 -0.53 12.80
N ASP A 584 11.74 -0.84 14.04
CA ASP A 584 10.62 -0.19 14.74
C ASP A 584 9.38 0.03 13.84
N ALA A 585 8.88 1.28 13.75
CA ALA A 585 7.64 1.65 13.08
C ALA A 585 7.78 1.90 11.58
N PHE A 586 8.94 1.63 10.96
CA PHE A 586 9.17 1.93 9.54
C PHE A 586 8.26 1.12 8.58
N CYS A 587 7.49 0.16 9.10
CA CYS A 587 6.44 -0.56 8.34
C CYS A 587 5.06 0.14 8.33
N ILE A 588 4.95 1.32 8.94
CA ILE A 588 3.68 2.06 9.13
C ILE A 588 3.65 3.26 8.17
N ASN A 589 3.47 2.96 6.88
CA ASN A 589 3.65 3.91 5.77
C ASN A 589 2.37 4.25 5.00
N GLY A 590 1.21 3.86 5.52
CA GLY A 590 -0.02 3.78 4.73
C GLY A 590 -0.79 5.09 4.59
N LEU A 591 -1.50 5.22 3.47
CA LEU A 591 -2.67 6.11 3.37
C LEU A 591 -3.81 5.68 4.29
N LEU A 592 -3.86 4.40 4.63
CA LEU A 592 -4.84 3.79 5.53
C LEU A 592 -4.17 3.11 6.72
N ALA A 593 -4.87 3.10 7.86
CA ALA A 593 -4.56 2.24 8.99
C ALA A 593 -4.75 0.75 8.62
N PRO A 594 -4.26 -0.21 9.43
CA PRO A 594 -4.28 -1.64 9.08
C PRO A 594 -5.69 -2.21 8.84
N ASP A 595 -6.70 -1.63 9.48
CA ASP A 595 -8.12 -1.96 9.33
C ASP A 595 -8.83 -1.20 8.19
N ARG A 596 -8.05 -0.56 7.31
CA ARG A 596 -8.50 0.25 6.16
C ARG A 596 -9.22 1.54 6.56
N THR A 597 -9.10 1.98 7.81
CA THR A 597 -9.53 3.33 8.20
C THR A 597 -8.65 4.39 7.53
N PRO A 598 -9.21 5.35 6.77
CA PRO A 598 -8.41 6.40 6.14
C PRO A 598 -7.71 7.32 7.13
N HIS A 599 -6.42 7.54 6.93
CA HIS A 599 -5.70 8.63 7.58
C HIS A 599 -6.07 9.97 6.93
N PRO A 600 -5.90 11.11 7.62
CA PRO A 600 -6.26 12.43 7.09
C PRO A 600 -5.64 12.77 5.72
N HIS A 601 -4.42 12.30 5.44
CA HIS A 601 -3.79 12.51 4.13
C HIS A 601 -4.47 11.79 2.96
N TYR A 602 -5.28 10.75 3.21
CA TYR A 602 -6.07 10.09 2.17
C TYR A 602 -6.99 11.09 1.47
N TYR A 603 -7.60 12.01 2.22
CA TYR A 603 -8.49 13.02 1.65
C TYR A 603 -7.73 14.09 0.85
N GLU A 604 -6.48 14.38 1.22
CA GLU A 604 -5.62 15.24 0.39
C GLU A 604 -5.30 14.57 -0.95
N VAL A 605 -4.98 13.27 -0.94
CA VAL A 605 -4.80 12.48 -2.17
C VAL A 605 -6.06 12.52 -3.01
N GLN A 606 -7.22 12.23 -2.42
CA GLN A 606 -8.51 12.29 -3.11
C GLN A 606 -8.74 13.62 -3.82
N HIS A 607 -8.45 14.73 -3.14
CA HIS A 607 -8.62 16.07 -3.70
C HIS A 607 -7.59 16.38 -4.80
N VAL A 608 -6.30 16.11 -4.59
CA VAL A 608 -5.25 16.43 -5.57
C VAL A 608 -5.37 15.57 -6.83
N TYR A 609 -5.79 14.30 -6.68
CA TYR A 609 -5.94 13.34 -7.78
C TYR A 609 -7.24 13.51 -8.57
N GLN A 610 -8.12 14.41 -8.14
CA GLN A 610 -9.46 14.54 -8.71
C GLN A 610 -9.45 14.74 -10.25
N PRO A 611 -10.39 14.12 -10.97
CA PRO A 611 -10.41 14.12 -12.43
C PRO A 611 -10.76 15.47 -13.05
N LEU A 612 -11.40 16.36 -12.29
CA LEU A 612 -11.79 17.70 -12.74
C LEU A 612 -11.18 18.78 -11.85
N GLN A 613 -10.52 19.76 -12.45
CA GLN A 613 -10.07 20.95 -11.73
C GLN A 613 -11.00 22.12 -12.03
N PHE A 614 -11.42 22.83 -10.98
CA PHE A 614 -12.25 24.03 -11.09
C PHE A 614 -11.39 25.28 -10.92
N VAL A 615 -11.59 26.29 -11.76
CA VAL A 615 -10.88 27.57 -11.69
C VAL A 615 -11.88 28.70 -11.78
N LEU A 616 -11.95 29.53 -10.74
CA LEU A 616 -12.76 30.75 -10.75
C LEU A 616 -12.06 31.84 -11.57
N GLN A 617 -12.72 32.32 -12.63
CA GLN A 617 -12.26 33.43 -13.46
C GLN A 617 -13.39 34.45 -13.60
N GLY A 618 -13.23 35.59 -12.90
CA GLY A 618 -14.30 36.59 -12.80
C GLY A 618 -15.52 36.01 -12.09
N ASP A 619 -16.65 35.94 -12.78
CA ASP A 619 -17.92 35.39 -12.33
C ASP A 619 -18.22 33.98 -12.87
N SER A 620 -17.25 33.36 -13.55
CA SER A 620 -17.40 32.06 -14.21
C SER A 620 -16.46 31.00 -13.64
N ILE A 621 -16.92 29.74 -13.61
CA ILE A 621 -16.10 28.57 -13.26
C ILE A 621 -15.65 27.89 -14.55
N HIS A 622 -14.33 27.85 -14.77
CA HIS A 622 -13.71 27.07 -15.82
C HIS A 622 -13.39 25.67 -15.28
N ILE A 623 -13.78 24.64 -16.04
CA ILE A 623 -13.55 23.24 -15.67
C ILE A 623 -12.47 22.68 -16.60
N ILE A 624 -11.37 22.21 -16.02
CA ILE A 624 -10.29 21.53 -16.72
C ILE A 624 -10.47 20.03 -16.51
N ASN A 625 -10.70 19.29 -17.59
CA ASN A 625 -10.81 17.84 -17.55
C ASN A 625 -9.42 17.19 -17.60
N ARG A 626 -9.06 16.42 -16.57
CA ARG A 626 -7.79 15.70 -16.45
C ARG A 626 -7.89 14.23 -16.87
N ASP A 627 -9.10 13.72 -17.02
CA ASP A 627 -9.38 12.36 -17.49
C ASP A 627 -9.30 12.29 -19.04
N SER A 628 -8.93 11.12 -19.56
CA SER A 628 -8.68 10.92 -21.00
C SER A 628 -9.84 10.30 -21.76
N PHE A 629 -10.74 9.61 -21.06
CA PHE A 629 -11.80 8.79 -21.65
C PHE A 629 -13.19 9.08 -21.08
N THR A 630 -13.30 10.03 -20.15
CA THR A 630 -14.55 10.47 -19.51
C THR A 630 -14.78 11.93 -19.81
N ASP A 631 -15.96 12.24 -20.34
CA ASP A 631 -16.33 13.63 -20.66
C ASP A 631 -16.91 14.34 -19.43
N VAL A 632 -16.73 15.67 -19.34
CA VAL A 632 -17.29 16.48 -18.24
C VAL A 632 -18.82 16.33 -18.16
N SER A 633 -19.49 16.13 -19.31
CA SER A 633 -20.94 15.92 -19.37
C SER A 633 -21.41 14.62 -18.73
N GLU A 634 -20.52 13.72 -18.30
CA GLU A 634 -20.88 12.53 -17.55
C GLU A 634 -21.05 12.79 -16.04
N TYR A 635 -20.73 14.00 -15.58
CA TYR A 635 -20.90 14.43 -14.19
C TYR A 635 -22.07 15.41 -14.03
N ASP A 636 -22.70 15.39 -12.86
CA ASP A 636 -23.59 16.45 -12.41
C ASP A 636 -22.76 17.49 -11.66
N ILE A 637 -22.69 18.71 -12.19
CA ILE A 637 -21.95 19.81 -11.56
C ILE A 637 -22.91 20.63 -10.70
N THR A 638 -22.56 20.83 -9.44
CA THR A 638 -23.31 21.67 -8.50
C THR A 638 -22.46 22.83 -8.03
N CYS A 639 -23.11 23.98 -7.79
CA CYS A 639 -22.51 25.16 -7.18
C CYS A 639 -23.40 25.58 -6.02
N ASP A 640 -22.83 25.76 -4.83
CA ASP A 640 -23.52 26.26 -3.65
C ASP A 640 -22.75 27.42 -3.05
N THR A 641 -23.47 28.45 -2.62
CA THR A 641 -22.87 29.61 -1.95
C THR A 641 -23.31 29.64 -0.50
N ILE A 642 -22.34 29.52 0.40
CA ILE A 642 -22.58 29.61 1.84
C ILE A 642 -22.05 30.94 2.37
N VAL A 643 -22.73 31.49 3.37
CA VAL A 643 -22.30 32.68 4.11
C VAL A 643 -22.18 32.31 5.57
N ILE A 644 -20.97 32.38 6.12
CA ILE A 644 -20.69 32.11 7.52
C ILE A 644 -20.02 33.35 8.09
N ASP A 645 -20.66 33.97 9.09
CA ASP A 645 -20.17 35.19 9.75
C ASP A 645 -19.75 36.31 8.77
N GLY A 646 -20.48 36.44 7.67
CA GLY A 646 -20.23 37.43 6.62
C GLY A 646 -19.16 37.05 5.59
N GLU A 647 -18.38 35.98 5.80
CA GLU A 647 -17.51 35.40 4.78
C GLU A 647 -18.36 34.63 3.77
N ARG A 648 -18.22 34.93 2.48
CA ARG A 648 -18.98 34.29 1.39
C ARG A 648 -18.10 33.30 0.66
N LEU A 649 -18.51 32.04 0.67
CA LEU A 649 -17.78 30.91 0.08
C LEU A 649 -18.61 30.31 -1.05
N LEU A 650 -17.97 29.96 -2.16
CA LEU A 650 -18.57 29.21 -3.27
C LEU A 650 -17.97 27.80 -3.29
N ASN A 651 -18.80 26.80 -3.03
CA ASN A 651 -18.46 25.40 -3.18
C ASN A 651 -18.89 24.93 -4.56
N VAL A 652 -18.02 24.21 -5.26
CA VAL A 652 -18.31 23.56 -6.55
C VAL A 652 -18.01 22.07 -6.40
N ALA A 653 -18.89 21.21 -6.91
CA ALA A 653 -18.68 19.76 -6.86
C ALA A 653 -19.15 19.07 -8.14
N ALA A 654 -18.45 18.01 -8.52
CA ALA A 654 -18.84 17.08 -9.57
C ALA A 654 -19.29 15.75 -8.95
N HIS A 655 -20.50 15.32 -9.32
CA HIS A 655 -21.14 14.13 -8.80
C HIS A 655 -21.29 13.05 -9.88
N LEU A 656 -21.16 11.79 -9.49
CA LEU A 656 -21.49 10.66 -10.36
C LEU A 656 -22.97 10.68 -10.76
N ARG A 657 -23.26 10.56 -12.07
CA ARG A 657 -24.63 10.46 -12.59
C ARG A 657 -25.28 9.09 -12.44
N GLN A 658 -24.46 8.05 -12.27
CA GLN A 658 -24.88 6.66 -12.21
C GLN A 658 -24.12 5.92 -11.13
N ASN A 659 -24.66 4.77 -10.71
CA ASN A 659 -23.96 3.87 -9.81
C ASN A 659 -22.74 3.28 -10.53
N MET A 660 -21.62 3.24 -9.83
CA MET A 660 -20.41 2.52 -10.19
C MET A 660 -20.24 1.35 -9.21
N PRO A 661 -19.47 0.30 -9.56
CA PRO A 661 -19.19 -0.80 -8.63
C PRO A 661 -18.58 -0.33 -7.29
N TRP A 662 -17.84 0.78 -7.32
CA TRP A 662 -17.10 1.33 -6.18
C TRP A 662 -17.78 2.53 -5.49
N ALA A 663 -18.85 3.11 -6.05
CA ALA A 663 -19.56 4.24 -5.44
C ALA A 663 -20.98 4.40 -6.01
N GLN A 664 -21.89 4.92 -5.18
CA GLN A 664 -23.26 5.19 -5.59
C GLN A 664 -23.35 6.49 -6.41
N LYS A 665 -24.43 6.61 -7.21
CA LYS A 665 -24.85 7.87 -7.83
C LYS A 665 -24.85 8.99 -6.78
N GLY A 666 -24.38 10.17 -7.17
CA GLY A 666 -24.29 11.35 -6.28
C GLY A 666 -22.97 11.46 -5.52
N TYR A 667 -22.11 10.43 -5.56
CA TYR A 667 -20.77 10.50 -4.99
C TYR A 667 -19.95 11.64 -5.61
N VAL A 668 -19.28 12.42 -4.75
CA VAL A 668 -18.44 13.56 -5.16
C VAL A 668 -17.07 13.04 -5.60
N VAL A 669 -16.76 13.17 -6.90
CA VAL A 669 -15.45 12.76 -7.44
C VAL A 669 -14.44 13.91 -7.47
N ALA A 670 -14.93 15.15 -7.53
CA ALA A 670 -14.11 16.35 -7.52
C ALA A 670 -14.86 17.48 -6.83
N SER A 671 -14.16 18.31 -6.07
CA SER A 671 -14.74 19.50 -5.46
C SER A 671 -13.70 20.59 -5.25
N GLU A 672 -14.15 21.84 -5.20
CA GLU A 672 -13.31 23.00 -4.92
C GLU A 672 -14.11 24.06 -4.16
N GLN A 673 -13.41 24.89 -3.37
CA GLN A 673 -14.01 26.00 -2.64
C GLN A 673 -13.28 27.31 -2.92
N PHE A 674 -14.04 28.36 -3.25
CA PHE A 674 -13.53 29.71 -3.48
C PHE A 674 -14.06 30.70 -2.43
N VAL A 675 -13.19 31.57 -1.92
CA VAL A 675 -13.58 32.69 -1.08
C VAL A 675 -14.01 33.85 -1.98
N LEU A 676 -15.31 34.13 -2.04
CA LEU A 676 -15.87 35.24 -2.84
C LEU A 676 -15.82 36.58 -2.10
N SER A 677 -15.94 36.54 -0.77
CA SER A 677 -15.80 37.72 0.09
C SER A 677 -15.17 37.25 1.39
N PRO A 678 -14.00 37.80 1.78
CA PRO A 678 -13.22 37.28 2.90
C PRO A 678 -13.90 37.56 4.25
N TYR A 679 -13.55 36.76 5.26
CA TYR A 679 -13.91 37.03 6.64
C TYR A 679 -13.40 38.40 7.10
N VAL A 680 -14.25 39.15 7.78
CA VAL A 680 -13.86 40.41 8.42
C VAL A 680 -13.45 40.08 9.85
N PHE A 681 -12.15 40.06 10.09
CA PHE A 681 -11.62 39.81 11.43
C PHE A 681 -12.01 40.93 12.41
N PRO A 682 -12.25 40.60 13.69
CA PRO A 682 -12.43 41.60 14.73
C PRO A 682 -11.30 42.64 14.72
N ASN A 683 -11.65 43.90 14.94
CA ASN A 683 -10.69 44.98 15.12
C ASN A 683 -11.07 45.77 16.39
N PRO A 684 -10.73 45.24 17.58
CA PRO A 684 -11.09 45.87 18.85
C PRO A 684 -10.41 47.23 18.96
N VAL A 685 -11.18 48.27 19.30
CA VAL A 685 -10.64 49.59 19.60
C VAL A 685 -10.05 49.56 21.00
N VAL A 686 -8.72 49.64 21.10
CA VAL A 686 -7.99 49.65 22.37
C VAL A 686 -7.57 51.08 22.71
N THR A 687 -7.96 51.58 23.87
CA THR A 687 -7.46 52.86 24.40
C THR A 687 -6.17 52.63 25.18
N PRO A 688 -5.16 53.54 25.15
CA PRO A 688 -3.86 53.32 25.80
C PRO A 688 -3.93 53.03 27.31
N SER A 689 -5.01 53.43 27.98
CA SER A 689 -5.31 53.14 29.39
C SER A 689 -5.73 51.69 29.67
N ASP A 690 -6.02 50.89 28.64
CA ASP A 690 -6.67 49.58 28.76
C ASP A 690 -5.65 48.41 28.84
N SER A 691 -4.36 48.74 28.77
CA SER A 691 -3.27 47.77 29.00
C SER A 691 -3.17 47.43 30.50
N LEU A 692 -3.33 46.14 30.84
CA LEU A 692 -3.51 45.67 32.21
C LEU A 692 -2.30 45.87 33.12
N VAL A 693 -2.59 46.33 34.35
CA VAL A 693 -1.86 46.07 35.60
C VAL A 693 -2.74 45.10 36.40
N ALA A 694 -2.17 44.03 36.98
CA ALA A 694 -2.91 42.96 37.69
C ALA A 694 -4.12 43.44 38.53
N GLY A 695 -5.31 42.81 38.35
CA GLY A 695 -6.59 43.19 39.00
C GLY A 695 -7.82 42.49 38.38
N ASN A 696 -9.01 42.60 38.99
CA ASN A 696 -10.30 42.07 38.51
C ASN A 696 -10.32 40.56 38.16
N GLY A 697 -9.77 39.71 39.03
CA GLY A 697 -9.75 38.26 38.80
C GLY A 697 -8.68 37.79 37.79
N ILE A 698 -7.86 38.69 37.27
CA ILE A 698 -6.79 38.39 36.31
C ILE A 698 -5.42 38.54 36.97
N THR A 699 -4.58 37.50 36.86
CA THR A 699 -3.19 37.53 37.34
C THR A 699 -2.23 37.23 36.20
N ILE A 700 -1.35 38.18 35.88
CA ILE A 700 -0.30 38.05 34.86
C ILE A 700 1.07 37.99 35.54
N ARG A 701 1.93 37.06 35.11
CA ARG A 701 3.33 36.95 35.55
C ARG A 701 4.24 36.85 34.33
N GLY A 702 5.06 37.88 34.10
CA GLY A 702 5.87 37.96 32.88
C GLY A 702 4.98 38.01 31.64
N ASN A 703 5.19 37.07 30.72
CA ASN A 703 4.38 36.92 29.50
C ASN A 703 3.16 36.00 29.68
N ALA A 704 2.95 35.41 30.86
CA ALA A 704 1.92 34.40 31.08
C ALA A 704 0.71 34.96 31.84
N LEU A 705 -0.49 34.64 31.36
CA LEU A 705 -1.73 34.80 32.11
C LEU A 705 -1.90 33.56 33.00
N THR A 706 -1.72 33.73 34.30
CA THR A 706 -1.63 32.63 35.29
C THR A 706 -2.93 32.33 36.03
N SER A 707 -3.89 33.26 36.02
CA SER A 707 -5.23 33.06 36.60
C SER A 707 -6.20 34.01 35.91
N TRP A 708 -7.40 33.52 35.62
CA TRP A 708 -8.52 34.28 35.10
C TRP A 708 -9.82 33.77 35.72
N MET A 709 -10.30 34.52 36.71
CA MET A 709 -11.50 34.20 37.49
C MET A 709 -12.73 34.89 36.91
N ILE A 710 -13.76 34.12 36.59
CA ILE A 710 -15.08 34.61 36.16
C ILE A 710 -16.14 33.96 37.04
N ASP A 711 -17.04 34.77 37.61
CA ASP A 711 -18.10 34.32 38.53
C ASP A 711 -17.60 33.41 39.67
N GLY A 712 -16.38 33.65 40.16
CA GLY A 712 -15.76 32.85 41.22
C GLY A 712 -15.20 31.49 40.77
N ARG A 713 -15.18 31.20 39.46
CA ARG A 713 -14.56 30.02 38.86
C ARG A 713 -13.28 30.38 38.12
N GLU A 714 -12.26 29.54 38.27
CA GLU A 714 -11.04 29.61 37.49
C GLU A 714 -11.27 29.04 36.08
N VAL A 715 -10.90 29.80 35.05
CA VAL A 715 -10.98 29.38 33.64
C VAL A 715 -9.79 28.48 33.28
N LEU A 716 -8.61 28.75 33.87
CA LEU A 716 -7.34 28.10 33.51
C LEU A 716 -6.93 27.02 34.51
N GLN A 717 -6.65 25.81 34.02
CA GLN A 717 -6.00 24.77 34.84
C GLN A 717 -4.47 24.93 34.84
N ALA A 718 -3.90 25.49 33.78
CA ALA A 718 -2.52 25.97 33.72
C ALA A 718 -2.43 27.27 32.92
N PRO A 719 -1.38 28.09 33.12
CA PRO A 719 -1.26 29.40 32.51
C PRO A 719 -1.38 29.38 30.98
N LEU A 720 -1.91 30.48 30.42
CA LEU A 720 -1.73 30.80 29.02
C LEU A 720 -0.36 31.47 28.83
N GLU A 721 0.53 30.84 28.10
CA GLU A 721 1.94 31.25 27.96
C GLU A 721 2.46 31.12 26.52
N PRO A 722 3.46 31.92 26.10
CA PRO A 722 4.18 31.67 24.86
C PRO A 722 4.79 30.27 24.83
N TYR A 723 4.58 29.55 23.74
CA TYR A 723 5.07 28.18 23.60
C TYR A 723 5.41 27.91 22.14
N PHE A 724 6.69 27.71 21.80
CA PHE A 724 7.14 27.58 20.40
C PHE A 724 7.58 26.15 20.01
N TRP A 725 7.37 25.19 20.92
CA TRP A 725 7.67 23.78 20.70
C TRP A 725 6.45 23.01 20.19
N LYS A 726 6.69 21.96 19.41
CA LYS A 726 5.71 20.93 19.07
C LYS A 726 6.38 19.55 19.06
N PRO A 727 5.64 18.47 19.34
CA PRO A 727 6.09 17.11 19.05
C PRO A 727 6.48 16.97 17.57
N GLU A 728 7.41 16.07 17.26
CA GLU A 728 7.77 15.75 15.88
C GLU A 728 6.85 14.69 15.29
N ASN A 729 6.69 14.71 13.95
CA ASN A 729 6.17 13.57 13.21
C ASN A 729 7.31 12.65 12.72
N ASP A 730 6.97 11.52 12.11
CA ASP A 730 7.93 10.56 11.53
C ASP A 730 8.97 11.22 10.61
N ASN A 731 8.54 12.04 9.65
CA ASN A 731 9.41 12.78 8.73
C ASN A 731 10.42 13.67 9.48
N GLN A 732 9.92 14.42 10.46
CA GLN A 732 10.70 15.36 11.24
C GLN A 732 11.71 14.62 12.13
N HIS A 733 11.30 13.52 12.76
CA HIS A 733 12.18 12.66 13.54
C HIS A 733 13.37 12.18 12.70
N ALA A 734 13.09 11.60 11.53
CA ALA A 734 14.11 11.14 10.60
C ALA A 734 15.05 12.26 10.13
N ALA A 735 14.54 13.48 9.95
CA ALA A 735 15.33 14.66 9.60
C ALA A 735 16.02 15.35 10.81
N GLY A 736 16.08 14.70 11.97
CA GLY A 736 16.70 15.20 13.20
C GLY A 736 16.11 16.52 13.70
N PHE A 737 14.80 16.73 13.48
CA PHE A 737 14.13 18.01 13.72
C PHE A 737 14.24 18.46 15.16
N ALA A 738 13.89 17.61 16.14
CA ALA A 738 13.91 17.97 17.55
C ALA A 738 15.27 18.51 18.02
N GLY A 739 16.37 17.90 17.57
CA GLY A 739 17.73 18.36 17.89
C GLY A 739 18.07 19.71 17.27
N ARG A 740 17.66 19.95 16.01
CA ARG A 740 17.93 21.20 15.28
C ARG A 740 17.16 22.41 15.82
N VAL A 741 16.01 22.17 16.45
CA VAL A 741 15.08 23.21 16.91
C VAL A 741 14.93 23.26 18.44
N ALA A 742 15.77 22.50 19.17
CA ALA A 742 15.68 22.33 20.63
C ALA A 742 15.69 23.64 21.41
N MET A 743 16.29 24.72 20.87
CA MET A 743 16.30 26.03 21.53
C MET A 743 14.89 26.59 21.76
N TRP A 744 13.89 26.18 20.97
CA TRP A 744 12.51 26.64 21.10
C TRP A 744 11.72 25.98 22.23
N LYS A 745 12.34 25.03 22.96
CA LYS A 745 11.81 24.57 24.26
C LYS A 745 11.81 25.68 25.30
N GLU A 746 12.68 26.68 25.14
CA GLU A 746 12.67 27.92 25.93
C GLU A 746 12.37 29.12 25.03
N VAL A 747 11.24 29.79 25.27
CA VAL A 747 10.83 30.94 24.45
C VAL A 747 11.50 32.23 24.96
N LYS A 748 12.21 32.92 24.06
CA LYS A 748 12.83 34.24 24.29
C LYS A 748 12.36 35.24 23.24
N ASP A 749 12.60 36.52 23.50
CA ASP A 749 12.28 37.64 22.59
C ASP A 749 10.79 37.75 22.23
N VAL A 750 9.92 37.24 23.10
CA VAL A 750 8.47 37.40 23.00
C VAL A 750 8.00 38.42 24.02
N LYS A 751 7.07 39.27 23.61
CA LYS A 751 6.33 40.18 24.48
C LYS A 751 4.84 39.92 24.28
N VAL A 752 4.14 39.63 25.37
CA VAL A 752 2.69 39.49 25.37
C VAL A 752 2.05 40.67 26.09
N ARG A 753 1.05 41.29 25.48
CA ARG A 753 0.20 42.30 26.12
C ARG A 753 -1.21 41.75 26.26
N TYR A 754 -1.82 42.01 27.41
CA TYR A 754 -3.20 41.63 27.70
C TYR A 754 -4.01 42.90 27.93
N THR A 755 -5.15 43.00 27.24
CA THR A 755 -6.06 44.14 27.31
C THR A 755 -7.45 43.62 27.66
N VAL A 756 -8.00 44.05 28.80
CA VAL A 756 -9.38 43.66 29.20
C VAL A 756 -10.36 44.46 28.36
N LEU A 757 -11.17 43.76 27.58
CA LEU A 757 -12.24 44.39 26.79
C LEU A 757 -13.52 44.52 27.63
N ASN A 758 -13.80 43.53 28.48
CA ASN A 758 -14.88 43.52 29.48
C ASN A 758 -14.62 42.40 30.51
N GLU A 759 -15.49 42.21 31.51
CA GLU A 759 -15.33 41.20 32.58
C GLU A 759 -15.11 39.75 32.08
N ARG A 760 -15.55 39.45 30.86
CA ARG A 760 -15.50 38.11 30.26
C ARG A 760 -14.60 38.01 29.03
N SER A 761 -13.98 39.11 28.58
CA SER A 761 -13.18 39.12 27.35
C SER A 761 -11.82 39.80 27.51
N ILE A 762 -10.77 39.14 27.01
CA ILE A 762 -9.38 39.62 27.03
C ILE A 762 -8.81 39.57 25.61
N LEU A 763 -8.30 40.69 25.11
CA LEU A 763 -7.45 40.72 23.93
C LEU A 763 -6.01 40.36 24.33
N VAL A 764 -5.42 39.42 23.59
CA VAL A 764 -4.05 38.95 23.75
C VAL A 764 -3.26 39.34 22.51
N ASP A 765 -2.28 40.22 22.67
CA ASP A 765 -1.35 40.67 21.62
C ASP A 765 0.02 40.04 21.84
N VAL A 766 0.55 39.37 20.83
CA VAL A 766 1.85 38.68 20.91
C VAL A 766 2.80 39.22 19.85
N ASP A 767 3.92 39.76 20.30
CA ASP A 767 5.04 40.19 19.46
C ASP A 767 6.23 39.27 19.68
N TYR A 768 6.71 38.59 18.63
CA TYR A 768 8.03 37.97 18.60
C TYR A 768 9.00 38.89 17.85
N LEU A 769 10.04 39.36 18.55
CA LEU A 769 10.96 40.39 18.08
C LEU A 769 12.42 39.90 18.21
N PRO A 770 12.91 39.03 17.31
CA PRO A 770 14.24 38.45 17.43
C PRO A 770 15.32 39.54 17.49
N THR A 771 16.21 39.42 18.48
CA THR A 771 17.34 40.33 18.65
C THR A 771 18.65 39.76 18.09
N GLU A 772 18.72 38.43 17.90
CA GLU A 772 19.87 37.70 17.38
C GLU A 772 19.61 37.18 15.96
N THR A 773 20.69 36.95 15.21
CA THR A 773 20.67 36.31 13.89
C THR A 773 21.06 34.84 13.97
N ASN A 774 20.89 34.09 12.88
CA ASN A 774 21.20 32.66 12.74
C ASN A 774 20.36 31.74 13.65
N ARG A 775 19.11 32.12 13.90
CA ARG A 775 18.14 31.26 14.59
C ARG A 775 17.64 30.17 13.64
N PRO A 776 17.46 28.93 14.13
CA PRO A 776 16.78 27.88 13.38
C PRO A 776 15.32 28.29 13.12
N ILE A 777 14.68 27.57 12.21
CA ILE A 777 13.24 27.67 11.99
C ILE A 777 12.47 27.44 13.30
N ILE A 778 11.30 28.07 13.43
CA ILE A 778 10.40 27.92 14.58
C ILE A 778 9.45 26.74 14.32
N PRO A 779 9.34 25.75 15.22
CA PRO A 779 8.43 24.62 15.06
C PRO A 779 6.95 25.02 15.03
N LYS A 780 6.58 25.95 15.91
CA LYS A 780 5.30 26.65 15.89
C LYS A 780 5.44 28.02 16.52
N LEU A 781 4.64 29.00 16.08
CA LEU A 781 4.63 30.32 16.70
C LEU A 781 3.27 30.57 17.33
N GLY A 782 3.21 30.53 18.66
CA GLY A 782 1.94 30.71 19.35
C GLY A 782 2.01 30.59 20.87
N MET A 783 0.85 30.31 21.45
CA MET A 783 0.66 30.17 22.88
C MET A 783 0.00 28.83 23.23
N ARG A 784 0.14 28.41 24.48
CA ARG A 784 -0.46 27.19 25.03
C ARG A 784 -1.13 27.50 26.36
N MET A 785 -2.25 26.82 26.66
CA MET A 785 -2.90 26.80 27.97
C MET A 785 -3.43 25.41 28.30
N ARG A 786 -3.80 25.15 29.56
CA ARG A 786 -4.56 23.95 29.95
C ARG A 786 -5.90 24.35 30.56
N LEU A 787 -6.95 23.65 30.15
CA LEU A 787 -8.33 23.83 30.61
C LEU A 787 -8.79 22.62 31.41
N ALA A 788 -9.93 22.77 32.09
CA ALA A 788 -10.58 21.67 32.80
C ALA A 788 -10.84 20.47 31.86
N ALA A 789 -10.63 19.26 32.36
CA ALA A 789 -10.71 18.01 31.60
C ALA A 789 -12.10 17.72 30.98
N ASP A 790 -13.16 18.36 31.47
CA ASP A 790 -14.53 18.19 30.99
C ASP A 790 -14.91 19.13 29.83
N MET A 791 -14.01 20.05 29.44
CA MET A 791 -14.18 20.94 28.30
C MET A 791 -13.94 20.19 26.99
N THR A 792 -14.84 19.30 26.59
CA THR A 792 -14.59 18.35 25.49
C THR A 792 -15.45 18.57 24.25
N ASN A 793 -16.35 19.57 24.21
CA ASN A 793 -17.19 19.85 23.04
C ASN A 793 -16.62 21.02 22.25
N ILE A 794 -16.12 20.74 21.05
CA ILE A 794 -15.50 21.73 20.16
C ILE A 794 -16.50 22.22 19.13
N ALA A 795 -16.48 23.53 18.87
CA ALA A 795 -17.03 24.12 17.65
C ALA A 795 -16.07 25.17 17.09
N TYR A 796 -15.84 25.22 15.79
CA TYR A 796 -14.96 26.21 15.16
C TYR A 796 -15.41 26.57 13.75
N TYR A 797 -15.04 27.78 13.31
CA TYR A 797 -15.11 28.17 11.92
C TYR A 797 -13.69 28.24 11.34
N GLY A 798 -13.36 27.32 10.43
CA GLY A 798 -12.02 27.15 9.87
C GLY A 798 -11.96 25.99 8.89
N ARG A 799 -10.77 25.47 8.56
CA ARG A 799 -10.64 24.32 7.65
C ARG A 799 -10.90 22.99 8.35
N GLY A 800 -11.71 22.12 7.75
CA GLY A 800 -12.02 20.79 8.29
C GLY A 800 -12.76 19.87 7.31
N PRO A 801 -13.37 18.76 7.81
CA PRO A 801 -13.46 18.38 9.22
C PRO A 801 -12.19 17.69 9.77
N TRP A 802 -11.39 17.04 8.92
CA TRP A 802 -10.17 16.34 9.31
C TRP A 802 -9.00 17.30 9.56
N GLU A 803 -7.96 16.79 10.21
CA GLU A 803 -6.74 17.57 10.46
C GLU A 803 -6.07 18.01 9.17
N ASN A 804 -5.44 19.17 9.23
CA ASN A 804 -4.78 19.80 8.10
C ASN A 804 -3.62 20.66 8.59
N TYR A 805 -2.61 20.80 7.74
CA TYR A 805 -1.36 21.51 8.01
C TYR A 805 -1.04 22.47 6.86
N PRO A 806 -0.13 23.45 7.02
CA PRO A 806 0.11 24.47 5.99
C PRO A 806 0.47 23.92 4.60
N ASP A 807 1.13 22.77 4.53
CA ASP A 807 1.50 22.05 3.31
C ASP A 807 0.54 20.90 2.95
N ARG A 808 -0.57 20.71 3.69
CA ARG A 808 -1.58 19.66 3.46
C ARG A 808 -2.95 20.12 3.96
N LYS A 809 -3.67 20.90 3.14
CA LYS A 809 -4.96 21.50 3.54
C LYS A 809 -5.97 21.75 2.42
N ARG A 810 -5.70 21.31 1.19
CA ARG A 810 -6.60 21.61 0.05
C ARG A 810 -7.91 20.85 0.13
N SER A 811 -7.87 19.62 0.64
CA SER A 811 -9.05 18.81 0.90
C SER A 811 -9.93 19.34 2.03
N ALA A 812 -9.36 20.11 2.96
CA ALA A 812 -10.08 20.65 4.12
C ALA A 812 -10.69 22.02 3.80
N PHE A 813 -12.00 22.07 3.57
CA PHE A 813 -12.71 23.31 3.24
C PHE A 813 -13.02 24.16 4.47
N LEU A 814 -13.19 25.46 4.26
CA LEU A 814 -13.70 26.38 5.28
C LEU A 814 -15.17 26.05 5.56
N GLY A 815 -15.49 25.91 6.83
CA GLY A 815 -16.84 25.55 7.27
C GLY A 815 -17.00 25.63 8.77
N LEU A 816 -18.26 25.59 9.23
CA LEU A 816 -18.60 25.47 10.63
C LEU A 816 -18.59 23.99 11.02
N TYR A 817 -17.71 23.62 11.93
CA TYR A 817 -17.56 22.24 12.40
C TYR A 817 -17.82 22.16 13.89
N GLN A 818 -18.50 21.09 14.31
CA GLN A 818 -18.75 20.76 15.71
C GLN A 818 -18.46 19.27 15.93
N MET A 819 -17.69 18.95 16.96
CA MET A 819 -17.31 17.58 17.29
C MET A 819 -16.84 17.46 18.75
N PRO A 820 -16.88 16.26 19.35
CA PRO A 820 -16.16 16.02 20.59
C PRO A 820 -14.65 16.06 20.35
N LEU A 821 -13.88 16.38 21.39
CA LEU A 821 -12.41 16.42 21.39
C LEU A 821 -11.81 15.12 20.84
N SER A 822 -12.37 13.96 21.20
CA SER A 822 -11.91 12.65 20.72
C SER A 822 -12.01 12.44 19.20
N GLN A 823 -12.78 13.27 18.47
CA GLN A 823 -12.86 13.27 17.01
C GLN A 823 -12.01 14.39 16.37
N PHE A 824 -11.56 15.36 17.18
CA PHE A 824 -10.68 16.43 16.73
C PHE A 824 -9.23 15.95 16.62
N GLU A 825 -8.84 15.04 17.53
CA GLU A 825 -7.57 14.33 17.57
C GLU A 825 -7.46 13.27 16.47
N THR A 826 -6.23 12.99 16.03
CA THR A 826 -5.93 11.85 15.14
C THR A 826 -5.00 10.90 15.85
N GLU A 827 -5.42 9.65 16.04
CA GLU A 827 -4.63 8.64 16.75
C GLU A 827 -3.78 7.81 15.76
N TYR A 828 -2.54 8.25 15.56
CA TYR A 828 -1.55 7.50 14.78
C TYR A 828 -0.99 6.30 15.56
N ILE A 829 -0.62 5.22 14.86
CA ILE A 829 -0.07 3.99 15.46
C ILE A 829 1.17 4.30 16.32
N ARG A 830 2.12 5.08 15.77
CA ARG A 830 3.16 5.71 16.56
C ARG A 830 2.68 7.11 16.97
N PRO A 831 2.47 7.38 18.27
CA PRO A 831 2.03 8.69 18.73
C PRO A 831 2.95 9.83 18.25
N GLN A 832 2.35 10.89 17.72
CA GLN A 832 3.06 12.03 17.14
C GLN A 832 2.16 13.27 17.00
N ASP A 833 2.73 14.39 16.58
CA ASP A 833 1.99 15.65 16.33
C ASP A 833 0.78 15.41 15.41
N ASN A 834 -0.40 15.83 15.88
CA ASN A 834 -1.68 15.57 15.24
C ASN A 834 -2.72 16.66 15.57
N GLY A 835 -3.89 16.57 14.94
CA GLY A 835 -5.08 17.32 15.33
C GLY A 835 -5.08 18.79 14.89
N CYS A 836 -4.12 19.25 14.09
CA CYS A 836 -4.09 20.65 13.66
C CYS A 836 -5.29 21.01 12.79
N ARG A 837 -5.88 22.20 13.02
CA ARG A 837 -6.80 22.87 12.09
C ARG A 837 -6.21 24.22 11.73
N THR A 838 -6.03 24.47 10.43
CA THR A 838 -5.50 25.73 9.90
C THR A 838 -6.63 26.68 9.49
N ASP A 839 -6.24 27.91 9.23
CA ASP A 839 -7.13 28.98 8.78
C ASP A 839 -8.39 29.08 9.67
N VAL A 840 -8.23 29.00 10.99
CA VAL A 840 -9.34 29.11 11.95
C VAL A 840 -9.65 30.58 12.19
N ARG A 841 -10.91 30.98 11.98
CA ARG A 841 -11.41 32.34 12.28
C ARG A 841 -11.71 32.48 13.76
N TRP A 842 -12.47 31.51 14.28
CA TRP A 842 -12.75 31.37 15.69
C TRP A 842 -12.87 29.89 16.08
N PHE A 843 -12.53 29.60 17.33
CA PHE A 843 -12.62 28.28 17.95
C PHE A 843 -13.34 28.42 19.29
N SER A 844 -14.09 27.40 19.68
CA SER A 844 -14.73 27.32 20.98
C SER A 844 -14.67 25.90 21.52
N ILE A 845 -14.57 25.81 22.83
CA ILE A 845 -14.57 24.55 23.56
C ILE A 845 -15.41 24.68 24.82
N SER A 846 -16.26 23.69 25.11
CA SER A 846 -17.26 23.77 26.17
C SER A 846 -17.50 22.44 26.89
N ASN A 847 -17.98 22.55 28.13
CA ASN A 847 -18.52 21.42 28.91
C ASN A 847 -20.06 21.44 28.98
N GLY A 848 -20.71 22.19 28.09
CA GLY A 848 -22.16 22.43 28.06
C GLY A 848 -22.69 23.50 29.03
N SER A 849 -21.97 23.77 30.12
CA SER A 849 -22.31 24.85 31.07
C SER A 849 -21.42 26.09 30.94
N ASN A 850 -20.23 25.94 30.36
CA ASN A 850 -19.22 26.99 30.24
C ASN A 850 -18.56 26.82 28.88
N THR A 851 -18.34 27.92 28.18
CA THR A 851 -17.68 27.91 26.88
C THR A 851 -16.52 28.90 26.87
N LEU A 852 -15.34 28.43 26.49
CA LEU A 852 -14.24 29.32 26.12
C LEU A 852 -14.26 29.49 24.60
N ARG A 853 -14.32 30.74 24.14
CA ARG A 853 -14.23 31.11 22.73
C ARG A 853 -12.94 31.91 22.48
N ILE A 854 -12.30 31.63 21.34
CA ILE A 854 -11.11 32.29 20.82
C ILE A 854 -11.48 32.86 19.45
N ASP A 855 -11.41 34.18 19.30
CA ASP A 855 -11.59 34.87 18.02
C ASP A 855 -10.24 35.41 17.56
N GLY A 856 -9.73 34.94 16.42
CA GLY A 856 -8.49 35.46 15.86
C GLY A 856 -8.66 36.87 15.30
N LEU A 857 -7.62 37.71 15.34
CA LEU A 857 -7.55 38.95 14.55
C LEU A 857 -6.97 38.71 13.15
N GLN A 858 -6.53 37.48 12.90
CA GLN A 858 -6.06 36.89 11.66
C GLN A 858 -6.36 35.37 11.73
N PRO A 859 -6.25 34.61 10.63
CA PRO A 859 -6.43 33.17 10.70
C PRO A 859 -5.43 32.52 11.68
N LEU A 860 -5.90 31.54 12.45
CA LEU A 860 -5.12 30.81 13.44
C LEU A 860 -4.92 29.34 13.04
N CYS A 861 -3.90 28.71 13.61
CA CYS A 861 -3.77 27.26 13.68
C CYS A 861 -4.12 26.82 15.12
N ILE A 862 -5.06 25.88 15.27
CA ILE A 862 -5.49 25.40 16.58
C ILE A 862 -5.21 23.90 16.71
N ARG A 863 -4.70 23.49 17.89
CA ARG A 863 -4.62 22.08 18.31
C ARG A 863 -5.18 21.94 19.73
N ALA A 864 -5.89 20.86 19.98
CA ALA A 864 -6.45 20.54 21.28
C ALA A 864 -6.30 19.03 21.54
N TRP A 865 -5.90 18.67 22.77
CA TRP A 865 -5.72 17.28 23.19
C TRP A 865 -6.19 17.07 24.63
N ASP A 866 -6.58 15.85 24.99
CA ASP A 866 -6.80 15.46 26.40
C ASP A 866 -5.52 14.97 27.12
N TYR A 867 -4.35 15.26 26.53
CA TYR A 867 -3.01 14.93 27.00
C TYR A 867 -2.01 16.07 26.71
N GLY A 868 -0.82 16.01 27.32
CA GLY A 868 0.29 16.96 27.10
C GLY A 868 1.27 16.52 26.01
N GLU A 869 2.04 17.46 25.45
CA GLU A 869 3.09 17.15 24.47
C GLU A 869 4.11 16.15 25.02
N GLU A 870 4.50 16.30 26.29
CA GLU A 870 5.47 15.44 26.97
C GLU A 870 5.02 13.98 27.05
N ASN A 871 3.71 13.74 27.09
CA ASN A 871 3.14 12.41 27.17
C ASN A 871 3.12 11.75 25.79
N LEU A 872 2.73 12.54 24.77
CA LEU A 872 2.73 12.14 23.37
C LEU A 872 4.14 11.75 22.89
N GLU A 873 5.15 12.53 23.25
CA GLU A 873 6.56 12.29 22.87
C GLU A 873 7.17 11.04 23.53
N ALA A 874 6.64 10.61 24.68
CA ALA A 874 7.16 9.48 25.43
C ALA A 874 6.53 8.13 25.06
N ALA A 875 5.35 8.16 24.42
CA ALA A 875 4.58 6.97 24.09
C ALA A 875 5.06 6.33 22.78
N ARG A 876 5.22 5.00 22.79
CA ARG A 876 5.44 4.18 21.60
C ARG A 876 4.12 3.77 20.95
N HIS A 877 3.07 3.62 21.77
CA HIS A 877 1.74 3.19 21.35
C HIS A 877 0.63 4.06 21.95
N PRO A 878 -0.53 4.24 21.29
CA PRO A 878 -1.55 5.18 21.75
C PRO A 878 -2.14 4.84 23.12
N TYR A 879 -2.21 3.56 23.46
CA TYR A 879 -2.75 3.10 24.74
C TYR A 879 -1.86 3.43 25.95
N GLU A 880 -0.63 3.89 25.72
CA GLU A 880 0.33 4.34 26.73
C GLU A 880 0.10 5.81 27.10
N ILE A 881 -0.64 6.56 26.28
CA ILE A 881 -0.91 7.98 26.50
C ILE A 881 -1.78 8.16 27.76
N GLN A 882 -1.35 9.03 28.68
CA GLN A 882 -2.15 9.37 29.87
C GLN A 882 -3.12 10.50 29.53
N ARG A 883 -4.41 10.17 29.54
CA ARG A 883 -5.50 11.02 29.06
C ARG A 883 -6.39 11.55 30.20
N GLY A 884 -7.13 12.62 29.92
CA GLY A 884 -8.26 13.07 30.73
C GLY A 884 -7.92 13.84 32.02
N GLN A 885 -6.67 14.31 32.16
CA GLN A 885 -6.27 15.13 33.31
C GLN A 885 -6.57 16.62 33.14
N PHE A 886 -6.59 17.09 31.89
CA PHE A 886 -6.85 18.45 31.44
C PHE A 886 -7.10 18.42 29.93
N VAL A 887 -7.56 19.53 29.36
CA VAL A 887 -7.49 19.76 27.91
C VAL A 887 -6.34 20.71 27.61
N ASN A 888 -5.36 20.25 26.83
CA ASN A 888 -4.22 21.03 26.36
C ASN A 888 -4.58 21.77 25.08
N LEU A 889 -4.54 23.10 25.09
CA LEU A 889 -4.98 23.92 23.97
C LEU A 889 -3.83 24.79 23.47
N ASN A 890 -3.53 24.68 22.18
CA ASN A 890 -2.52 25.46 21.47
C ASN A 890 -3.22 26.44 20.51
N ILE A 891 -2.84 27.73 20.59
CA ILE A 891 -3.38 28.84 19.81
C ILE A 891 -2.24 29.50 19.04
N ASP A 892 -2.10 29.14 17.77
CA ASP A 892 -0.90 29.42 16.98
C ASP A 892 -1.19 30.40 15.84
N LEU A 893 -0.27 31.33 15.58
CA LEU A 893 -0.26 32.10 14.33
C LEU A 893 -0.02 31.15 13.16
N ASN A 894 0.98 30.28 13.30
CA ASN A 894 1.34 29.29 12.30
C ASN A 894 2.09 28.12 12.95
N ILE A 895 2.12 26.99 12.23
CA ILE A 895 2.83 25.77 12.61
C ILE A 895 3.69 25.29 11.43
N HIS A 896 4.77 24.58 11.70
CA HIS A 896 5.59 23.98 10.65
C HIS A 896 4.82 22.88 9.89
N GLY A 897 4.98 22.81 8.56
CA GLY A 897 4.37 21.77 7.72
C GLY A 897 4.84 20.34 8.04
N VAL A 898 4.08 19.35 7.57
CA VAL A 898 4.33 17.92 7.86
C VAL A 898 5.48 17.32 7.05
N GLY A 899 5.78 17.85 5.86
CA GLY A 899 6.76 17.24 4.96
C GLY A 899 6.28 15.91 4.36
N GLY A 900 7.20 15.05 3.92
CA GLY A 900 6.86 13.75 3.34
C GLY A 900 7.45 13.46 1.96
N ILE A 901 8.49 14.19 1.52
CA ILE A 901 9.26 13.80 0.32
C ILE A 901 9.86 12.40 0.55
N ASP A 902 10.48 12.21 1.71
CA ASP A 902 10.86 10.93 2.28
C ASP A 902 10.77 10.98 3.82
N THR A 903 11.05 9.85 4.47
CA THR A 903 11.16 9.73 5.94
C THR A 903 12.54 9.21 6.37
N TRP A 904 13.60 9.66 5.70
CA TRP A 904 15.00 9.34 6.05
C TRP A 904 15.97 10.52 5.94
N GLY A 905 15.48 11.73 5.68
CA GLY A 905 16.28 12.93 5.91
C GLY A 905 15.81 14.21 5.21
N ARG A 906 14.89 14.11 4.24
CA ARG A 906 14.35 15.29 3.55
C ARG A 906 13.52 16.15 4.50
N ARG A 907 13.48 17.43 4.19
CA ARG A 907 12.84 18.46 5.03
C ARG A 907 11.62 19.01 4.31
N THR A 908 10.66 19.48 5.10
CA THR A 908 9.54 20.29 4.63
C THR A 908 10.04 21.45 3.75
N LEU A 909 9.31 21.73 2.66
CA LEU A 909 9.71 22.78 1.73
C LEU A 909 9.78 24.16 2.44
N PRO A 910 10.74 25.03 2.08
CA PRO A 910 11.01 26.26 2.82
C PRO A 910 9.80 27.18 3.03
N GLN A 911 8.88 27.26 2.05
CA GLN A 911 7.67 28.09 2.13
C GLN A 911 6.67 27.65 3.21
N TYR A 912 6.82 26.43 3.74
CA TYR A 912 5.99 25.87 4.81
C TYR A 912 6.71 25.81 6.16
N THR A 913 7.78 26.60 6.31
CA THR A 913 8.55 26.78 7.54
C THR A 913 8.37 28.19 8.10
N ILE A 914 8.68 28.37 9.39
CA ILE A 914 8.63 29.66 10.07
C ILE A 914 10.07 30.12 10.33
N ASP A 915 10.47 31.26 9.77
CA ASP A 915 11.84 31.77 9.87
C ASP A 915 12.11 32.42 11.24
N GLY A 916 12.93 31.80 12.08
CA GLY A 916 13.24 32.29 13.42
C GLY A 916 13.94 33.65 13.48
N ASN A 917 14.40 34.18 12.35
CA ASN A 917 15.09 35.47 12.26
C ASN A 917 14.15 36.64 11.92
N LYS A 918 12.87 36.37 11.64
CA LYS A 918 11.88 37.40 11.29
C LYS A 918 11.02 37.79 12.47
N PRO A 919 10.67 39.09 12.62
CA PRO A 919 9.66 39.49 13.58
C PRO A 919 8.29 39.00 13.14
N TYR A 920 7.46 38.60 14.10
CA TYR A 920 6.08 38.18 13.89
C TYR A 920 5.17 38.84 14.91
N HIS A 921 3.94 39.15 14.49
CA HIS A 921 2.89 39.69 15.33
C HIS A 921 1.61 38.92 15.06
N TYR A 922 0.87 38.58 16.12
CA TYR A 922 -0.50 38.09 16.01
C TYR A 922 -1.28 38.38 17.28
N ALA A 923 -2.61 38.43 17.15
CA ALA A 923 -3.49 38.69 18.27
C ALA A 923 -4.79 37.88 18.19
N PHE A 924 -5.42 37.66 19.34
CA PHE A 924 -6.71 36.99 19.46
C PHE A 924 -7.47 37.47 20.70
N ILE A 925 -8.79 37.31 20.69
CA ILE A 925 -9.67 37.63 21.82
C ILE A 925 -10.10 36.31 22.47
N LEU A 926 -9.89 36.20 23.78
CA LEU A 926 -10.49 35.16 24.61
C LEU A 926 -11.79 35.68 25.18
N THR A 927 -12.86 34.89 25.10
CA THR A 927 -14.15 35.20 25.71
C THR A 927 -14.70 33.98 26.45
N CYS A 928 -15.08 34.14 27.71
CA CYS A 928 -15.82 33.12 28.45
C CYS A 928 -17.32 33.40 28.37
N ILE A 929 -18.08 32.45 27.82
CA ILE A 929 -19.53 32.52 27.60
C ILE A 929 -20.25 31.65 28.62
#